data_AF-A0A954UZN1-F1
#
_entry.id   AF-A0A954UZN1-F1
#
_cell.length_a   1.000
_cell.length_b   1.000
_cell.length_c   1.000
_cell.angle_alpha   90.00
_cell.angle_beta   90.00
_cell.angle_gamma   90.00
#
_symmetry.space_group_name_H-M   'P 1'
#
loop_
_entity.id
_entity.type
_entity.pdbx_description
1 polymer ?
#
loop_
_entity_poly.entity_id
_entity_poly.type
_entity_poly.pdbx_seq_one_letter_code
_entity_poly.pdbx_strand_id
1 'polypeptide(L)'
;MKRFGSFVLFALLSVLLACSEKSVNEDASSSEGKAIDPESAELQRLTAAAEAGDTQAQVQLAKRYLKWKSVTRNPDLAFKWYLAAAQAGNVEAMSGLIAMHAAGLGPKQPDDFGLTWVKRAAEAGSQKHISVYADWLSSGQMLMLMGVIAPLRPTGETDDERLRNGKELLRVLELPAFKDSPDALYYRGMARLFGLSTAGTNGRDASGSTLVAIDRSSGLNDLETAARLGSSRAQLTLGLIFDMGQADFKRDTGRALKYWDMLDTQKDAEVQWELGRFFHFAPQRRSQLMYRGMPLTEREGRPLSAKWYQRAADQGNRDAMLRFAEKTDDLQAAFQYRQRAAQEGSFEGMLEVGRALQLGQGTIQDFTQAKSWLLQATEDPDERRFGGFSFSARPEAQYLIGLAALGSLGAPADPVVAHAWMNLANAAGNERAASLVGKIAQQLTTHELNEAQTLAREWQPGKDIVRHQQLAGGSARQDQGSSAAGLTLAMTGTGAVINRSGNVLTSAHVVTGCKDVRITSPRTSAALLVADKANDLAVLSLEKWSGGHADLNASETVEQGEEIVVYGFPLGELLPSSGNITTGVISSLAGFANNAAMLQITAPVQPGNSGGPLLNRKAQIVGVVVSKADAVKIARVTGDIPQNVNFAVSLPTVKSFLNANHVMYSTSRGMLVREKSHADLASLAQTFVVKLECWK
;
A
#
# COMPACT_ATOMS: atom_id res chain seq x y z
N MET A 1 51.66 -20.41 -45.43
CA MET A 1 52.21 -20.83 -44.12
C MET A 1 51.04 -20.87 -43.15
N LYS A 2 50.54 -22.07 -42.82
CA LYS A 2 50.71 -22.80 -41.55
C LYS A 2 49.81 -22.21 -40.44
N ARG A 3 48.92 -22.91 -39.72
CA ARG A 3 48.57 -24.35 -39.55
C ARG A 3 47.30 -24.42 -38.65
N PHE A 4 46.43 -25.42 -38.89
CA PHE A 4 45.67 -26.31 -37.95
C PHE A 4 44.82 -25.70 -36.81
N GLY A 5 43.62 -26.17 -36.45
CA GLY A 5 42.78 -27.33 -36.81
C GLY A 5 41.52 -27.29 -35.90
N SER A 6 40.30 -27.46 -36.44
CA SER A 6 39.40 -28.63 -36.32
C SER A 6 39.04 -29.08 -34.89
N PHE A 7 37.74 -29.16 -34.55
CA PHE A 7 37.03 -30.43 -34.27
C PHE A 7 35.49 -30.22 -34.06
N VAL A 8 34.71 -30.63 -35.08
CA VAL A 8 33.48 -31.45 -35.05
C VAL A 8 32.25 -31.03 -34.20
N LEU A 9 31.11 -30.74 -34.86
CA LEU A 9 29.82 -31.44 -34.66
C LEU A 9 28.83 -31.25 -35.84
N PHE A 10 28.78 -32.24 -36.74
CA PHE A 10 27.65 -32.65 -37.59
C PHE A 10 27.03 -33.86 -36.84
N ALA A 11 25.73 -34.18 -36.77
CA ALA A 11 24.64 -34.10 -37.75
C ALA A 11 23.27 -34.48 -37.12
N LEU A 12 22.20 -33.92 -37.71
CA LEU A 12 20.87 -34.47 -38.13
C LEU A 12 20.07 -35.40 -37.18
N LEU A 13 18.83 -35.10 -36.81
CA LEU A 13 17.57 -35.10 -37.59
C LEU A 13 17.27 -36.43 -38.33
N SER A 14 16.48 -37.33 -37.72
CA SER A 14 15.40 -38.14 -38.32
C SER A 14 14.96 -39.27 -37.38
N VAL A 15 13.65 -39.51 -37.27
CA VAL A 15 12.93 -40.80 -37.36
C VAL A 15 11.58 -40.71 -36.61
N LEU A 16 10.52 -40.71 -37.42
CA LEU A 16 9.13 -41.07 -37.10
C LEU A 16 8.96 -42.60 -37.23
N LEU A 17 8.05 -43.15 -36.41
CA LEU A 17 7.36 -44.45 -36.48
C LEU A 17 8.17 -45.76 -36.44
N ALA A 18 7.96 -46.55 -35.38
CA ALA A 18 7.67 -47.98 -35.46
C ALA A 18 6.96 -48.48 -34.19
N CYS A 19 5.79 -49.09 -34.38
CA CYS A 19 4.95 -49.75 -33.39
C CYS A 19 5.53 -51.09 -32.89
N SER A 20 5.17 -51.49 -31.67
CA SER A 20 4.90 -52.89 -31.32
C SER A 20 3.96 -52.97 -30.13
N GLU A 21 2.80 -53.58 -30.35
CA GLU A 21 1.75 -53.90 -29.40
C GLU A 21 2.20 -54.91 -28.33
N LYS A 22 1.71 -54.74 -27.09
CA LYS A 22 1.05 -55.84 -26.35
C LYS A 22 0.22 -55.35 -25.17
N SER A 23 -1.09 -55.61 -25.31
CA SER A 23 -2.14 -55.92 -24.33
C SER A 23 -2.38 -54.97 -23.13
N VAL A 24 -3.43 -54.15 -23.31
CA VAL A 24 -4.63 -54.04 -22.45
C VAL A 24 -4.49 -54.55 -21.01
N ASN A 25 -4.58 -53.61 -20.07
CA ASN A 25 -5.54 -53.76 -18.98
C ASN A 25 -6.16 -52.40 -18.66
N GLU A 26 -7.49 -52.39 -18.77
CA GLU A 26 -8.39 -51.33 -18.35
C GLU A 26 -8.24 -51.10 -16.84
N ASP A 27 -8.12 -49.85 -16.45
CA ASP A 27 -8.78 -49.33 -15.25
C ASP A 27 -9.02 -47.83 -15.47
N ALA A 28 -10.19 -47.55 -16.04
CA ALA A 28 -10.75 -46.22 -16.13
C ALA A 28 -11.29 -45.82 -14.75
N SER A 29 -10.61 -44.90 -14.07
CA SER A 29 -11.25 -44.02 -13.10
C SER A 29 -10.68 -42.60 -13.20
N SER A 30 -11.37 -41.78 -14.00
CA SER A 30 -11.50 -40.32 -13.86
C SER A 30 -10.25 -39.52 -13.50
N SER A 31 -9.44 -39.18 -14.50
CA SER A 31 -8.64 -37.95 -14.45
C SER A 31 -9.56 -36.76 -14.71
N GLU A 32 -10.22 -36.24 -13.67
CA GLU A 32 -10.75 -34.88 -13.72
C GLU A 32 -9.56 -33.94 -13.95
N GLY A 33 -9.54 -33.30 -15.13
CA GLY A 33 -8.58 -32.26 -15.44
C GLY A 33 -8.67 -31.16 -14.39
N LYS A 34 -7.62 -31.01 -13.58
CA LYS A 34 -7.41 -29.78 -12.81
C LYS A 34 -7.46 -28.62 -13.80
N ALA A 35 -8.49 -27.79 -13.69
CA ALA A 35 -8.55 -26.51 -14.36
C ALA A 35 -7.26 -25.75 -14.01
N ILE A 36 -6.38 -25.56 -14.99
CA ILE A 36 -5.25 -24.66 -14.88
C ILE A 36 -5.87 -23.28 -14.68
N ASP A 37 -5.56 -22.63 -13.56
CA ASP A 37 -5.96 -21.26 -13.28
C ASP A 37 -5.62 -20.38 -14.51
N PRO A 38 -6.61 -19.68 -15.12
CA PRO A 38 -6.39 -18.85 -16.30
C PRO A 38 -5.20 -17.88 -16.15
N GLU A 39 -4.97 -17.38 -14.93
CA GLU A 39 -3.88 -16.46 -14.64
C GLU A 39 -2.49 -17.13 -14.73
N SER A 40 -2.40 -18.41 -14.34
CA SER A 40 -1.17 -19.21 -14.41
C SER A 40 -0.80 -19.62 -15.85
N ALA A 41 -1.79 -19.92 -16.69
CA ALA A 41 -1.57 -20.28 -18.09
C ALA A 41 -1.15 -19.06 -18.94
N GLU A 42 -1.74 -17.90 -18.66
CA GLU A 42 -1.39 -16.65 -19.32
C GLU A 42 0.01 -16.17 -18.95
N LEU A 43 0.41 -16.29 -17.67
CA LEU A 43 1.76 -15.98 -17.23
C LEU A 43 2.80 -16.87 -17.93
N GLN A 44 2.55 -18.18 -18.04
CA GLN A 44 3.45 -19.11 -18.74
C GLN A 44 3.63 -18.75 -20.22
N ARG A 45 2.54 -18.43 -20.94
CA ARG A 45 2.61 -17.99 -22.34
C ARG A 45 3.40 -16.70 -22.48
N LEU A 46 3.16 -15.74 -21.59
CA LEU A 46 3.85 -14.45 -21.58
C LEU A 46 5.35 -14.62 -21.31
N THR A 47 5.71 -15.50 -20.37
CA THR A 47 7.11 -15.84 -20.09
C THR A 47 7.80 -16.48 -21.29
N ALA A 48 7.16 -17.45 -21.96
CA ALA A 48 7.73 -18.08 -23.15
C ALA A 48 7.95 -17.08 -24.29
N ALA A 49 7.01 -16.16 -24.54
CA ALA A 49 7.16 -15.10 -25.54
C ALA A 49 8.28 -14.11 -25.17
N ALA A 50 8.38 -13.73 -23.89
CA ALA A 50 9.45 -12.86 -23.41
C ALA A 50 10.85 -13.50 -23.54
N GLU A 51 10.95 -14.80 -23.27
CA GLU A 51 12.17 -15.61 -23.46
C GLU A 51 12.53 -15.76 -24.95
N ALA A 52 11.55 -15.80 -25.84
CA ALA A 52 11.75 -15.80 -27.28
C ALA A 52 12.19 -14.42 -27.86
N GLY A 53 12.31 -13.38 -27.03
CA GLY A 53 12.77 -12.06 -27.44
C GLY A 53 11.66 -11.07 -27.86
N ASP A 54 10.39 -11.40 -27.62
CA ASP A 54 9.29 -10.47 -27.88
C ASP A 54 9.34 -9.29 -26.89
N THR A 55 9.71 -8.10 -27.40
CA THR A 55 9.87 -6.90 -26.56
C THR A 55 8.57 -6.44 -25.89
N GLN A 56 7.40 -6.71 -26.50
CA GLN A 56 6.11 -6.37 -25.90
C GLN A 56 5.76 -7.34 -24.77
N ALA A 57 6.03 -8.63 -24.97
CA ALA A 57 5.88 -9.62 -23.91
C ALA A 57 6.79 -9.32 -22.72
N GLN A 58 8.04 -8.93 -22.98
CA GLN A 58 9.00 -8.50 -21.94
C GLN A 58 8.50 -7.29 -21.15
N VAL A 59 7.96 -6.26 -21.82
CA VAL A 59 7.35 -5.09 -21.17
C VAL A 59 6.17 -5.48 -20.30
N GLN A 60 5.25 -6.31 -20.81
CA GLN A 60 4.07 -6.74 -20.07
C GLN A 60 4.45 -7.57 -18.84
N LEU A 61 5.43 -8.46 -18.99
CA LEU A 61 5.93 -9.29 -17.90
C LEU A 61 6.59 -8.44 -16.81
N ALA A 62 7.38 -7.44 -17.20
CA ALA A 62 7.96 -6.46 -16.27
C ALA A 62 6.87 -5.70 -15.49
N LYS A 63 5.83 -5.20 -16.17
CA LYS A 63 4.69 -4.53 -15.52
C LYS A 63 3.97 -5.43 -14.51
N ARG A 64 3.78 -6.72 -14.82
CA ARG A 64 3.19 -7.69 -13.89
C ARG A 64 4.05 -7.86 -12.64
N TYR A 65 5.36 -7.97 -12.80
CA TYR A 65 6.29 -8.06 -11.67
C TYR A 65 6.38 -6.78 -10.82
N LEU A 66 5.94 -5.62 -11.32
CA LEU A 66 5.90 -4.37 -10.55
C LEU A 66 4.54 -4.08 -9.89
N LYS A 67 3.49 -4.85 -10.21
CA LYS A 67 2.13 -4.57 -9.73
C LYS A 67 1.99 -4.95 -8.25
N TRP A 68 1.69 -3.95 -7.40
CA TRP A 68 1.48 -4.10 -5.96
C TRP A 68 0.31 -5.00 -5.56
N LYS A 69 -0.68 -5.20 -6.45
CA LYS A 69 -1.84 -6.07 -6.20
C LYS A 69 -1.56 -7.57 -6.34
N SER A 70 -0.33 -7.97 -6.70
CA SER A 70 0.03 -9.38 -6.91
C SER A 70 0.99 -9.91 -5.84
N VAL A 71 0.80 -11.18 -5.47
CA VAL A 71 1.69 -11.94 -4.56
C VAL A 71 3.06 -12.25 -5.20
N THR A 72 3.29 -11.84 -6.46
CA THR A 72 4.49 -12.11 -7.26
C THR A 72 5.36 -10.87 -7.54
N ARG A 73 5.20 -9.76 -6.79
CA ARG A 73 6.02 -8.55 -7.01
C ARG A 73 7.52 -8.89 -6.94
N ASN A 74 8.26 -8.61 -8.00
CA ASN A 74 9.69 -8.86 -8.09
C ASN A 74 10.36 -7.78 -8.95
N PRO A 75 10.81 -6.67 -8.34
CA PRO A 75 11.46 -5.58 -9.07
C PRO A 75 12.72 -6.00 -9.82
N ASP A 76 13.49 -6.98 -9.32
CA ASP A 76 14.70 -7.43 -10.01
C ASP A 76 14.38 -8.16 -11.32
N LEU A 77 13.34 -9.00 -11.33
CA LEU A 77 12.85 -9.63 -12.56
C LEU A 77 12.24 -8.60 -13.50
N ALA A 78 11.51 -7.60 -12.99
CA ALA A 78 11.00 -6.52 -13.81
C ALA A 78 12.13 -5.74 -14.49
N PHE A 79 13.19 -5.43 -13.75
CA PHE A 79 14.38 -4.75 -14.27
C PHE A 79 15.03 -5.58 -15.38
N LYS A 80 15.22 -6.89 -15.18
CA LYS A 80 15.78 -7.79 -16.19
C LYS A 80 14.98 -7.74 -17.50
N TRP A 81 13.66 -7.80 -17.42
CA TRP A 81 12.80 -7.82 -18.60
C TRP A 81 12.73 -6.46 -19.32
N TYR A 82 12.60 -5.35 -18.57
CA TYR A 82 12.71 -4.03 -19.19
C TYR A 82 14.09 -3.78 -19.79
N LEU A 83 15.17 -4.26 -19.16
CA LEU A 83 16.52 -4.11 -19.70
C LEU A 83 16.67 -4.82 -21.05
N ALA A 84 16.19 -6.06 -21.15
CA ALA A 84 16.21 -6.82 -22.40
C ALA A 84 15.45 -6.09 -23.53
N ALA A 85 14.21 -5.64 -23.25
CA ALA A 85 13.40 -4.94 -24.24
C ALA A 85 13.99 -3.57 -24.63
N ALA A 86 14.53 -2.83 -23.66
CA ALA A 86 15.16 -1.53 -23.89
C ALA A 86 16.44 -1.65 -24.72
N GLN A 87 17.25 -2.70 -24.49
CA GLN A 87 18.43 -3.01 -25.31
C GLN A 87 18.05 -3.36 -26.76
N ALA A 88 16.87 -3.93 -26.98
CA ALA A 88 16.30 -4.16 -28.30
C ALA A 88 15.64 -2.91 -28.94
N GLY A 89 15.71 -1.74 -28.29
CA GLY A 89 15.21 -0.47 -28.83
C GLY A 89 13.77 -0.13 -28.43
N ASN A 90 13.13 -0.89 -27.54
CA ASN A 90 11.77 -0.61 -27.10
C ASN A 90 11.72 0.63 -26.18
N VAL A 91 11.12 1.72 -26.66
CA VAL A 91 11.03 3.01 -25.95
C VAL A 91 10.21 2.92 -24.67
N GLU A 92 9.16 2.09 -24.64
CA GLU A 92 8.34 1.88 -23.45
C GLU A 92 9.15 1.17 -22.35
N ALA A 93 9.99 0.20 -22.73
CA ALA A 93 10.90 -0.45 -21.81
C ALA A 93 11.98 0.50 -21.27
N MET A 94 12.53 1.39 -22.11
CA MET A 94 13.44 2.46 -21.66
C MET A 94 12.74 3.35 -20.63
N SER A 95 11.48 3.72 -20.88
CA SER A 95 10.66 4.49 -19.94
C SER A 95 10.47 3.75 -18.61
N GLY A 96 10.25 2.43 -18.67
CA GLY A 96 10.16 1.55 -17.51
C GLY A 96 11.45 1.54 -16.68
N LEU A 97 12.62 1.42 -17.32
CA LEU A 97 13.92 1.47 -16.64
C LEU A 97 14.17 2.82 -15.97
N ILE A 98 13.87 3.92 -16.66
CA ILE A 98 14.01 5.29 -16.12
C ILE A 98 13.13 5.45 -14.88
N ALA A 99 11.88 5.00 -14.96
CA ALA A 99 10.95 5.05 -13.83
C ALA A 99 11.40 4.15 -12.67
N MET A 100 11.90 2.95 -12.94
CA MET A 100 12.43 2.05 -11.91
C MET A 100 13.65 2.64 -11.22
N HIS A 101 14.60 3.17 -11.99
CA HIS A 101 15.79 3.81 -11.43
C HIS A 101 15.43 5.06 -10.62
N ALA A 102 14.52 5.91 -11.11
CA ALA A 102 14.03 7.07 -10.35
C ALA A 102 13.31 6.66 -9.05
N ALA A 103 12.69 5.48 -9.04
CA ALA A 103 12.03 4.88 -7.90
C ALA A 103 12.97 4.03 -7.02
N GLY A 104 14.26 3.91 -7.33
CA GLY A 104 15.22 3.05 -6.62
C GLY A 104 14.92 1.55 -6.67
N LEU A 105 14.17 1.10 -7.69
CA LEU A 105 13.73 -0.29 -7.83
C LEU A 105 14.68 -1.10 -8.71
N GLY A 106 14.95 -2.34 -8.30
CA GLY A 106 15.85 -3.26 -9.00
C GLY A 106 17.30 -3.19 -8.49
N PRO A 107 18.24 -3.85 -9.18
CA PRO A 107 19.64 -3.86 -8.78
C PRO A 107 20.25 -2.47 -8.85
N LYS A 108 21.17 -2.16 -7.91
CA LYS A 108 21.92 -0.90 -7.89
C LYS A 108 22.63 -0.66 -9.24
N GLN A 109 22.43 0.53 -9.79
CA GLN A 109 23.02 0.94 -11.06
C GLN A 109 24.09 2.02 -10.86
N PRO A 110 24.98 2.25 -11.84
CA PRO A 110 25.82 3.43 -11.88
C PRO A 110 24.99 4.73 -11.83
N ASP A 111 25.57 5.79 -11.29
CA ASP A 111 24.89 7.08 -11.06
C ASP A 111 24.37 7.74 -12.35
N ASP A 112 24.98 7.45 -13.50
CA ASP A 112 24.63 8.00 -14.82
C ASP A 112 23.63 7.13 -15.61
N PHE A 113 23.19 6.01 -15.04
CA PHE A 113 22.31 5.05 -15.72
C PHE A 113 21.00 5.69 -16.19
N GLY A 114 20.30 6.41 -15.31
CA GLY A 114 19.02 7.04 -15.63
C GLY A 114 19.15 8.03 -16.79
N LEU A 115 20.17 8.89 -16.75
CA LEU A 115 20.42 9.87 -17.81
C LEU A 115 20.79 9.22 -19.14
N THR A 116 21.57 8.14 -19.10
CA THR A 116 21.95 7.37 -20.30
C THR A 116 20.72 6.83 -21.01
N TRP A 117 19.76 6.28 -20.28
CA TRP A 117 18.51 5.78 -20.85
C TRP A 117 17.56 6.89 -21.29
N VAL A 118 17.50 8.01 -20.56
CA VAL A 118 16.76 9.22 -20.99
C VAL A 118 17.29 9.71 -22.34
N LYS A 119 18.61 9.83 -22.49
CA LYS A 119 19.26 10.23 -23.75
C LYS A 119 18.90 9.26 -24.88
N ARG A 120 18.99 7.95 -24.65
CA ARG A 120 18.63 6.94 -25.65
C ARG A 120 17.16 7.01 -26.06
N ALA A 121 16.24 7.15 -25.10
CA ALA A 121 14.82 7.31 -25.40
C ALA A 121 14.56 8.61 -26.18
N ALA A 122 15.28 9.68 -25.86
CA ALA A 122 15.22 10.94 -26.57
C ALA A 122 15.69 10.80 -28.04
N GLU A 123 16.83 10.15 -28.26
CA GLU A 123 17.37 9.88 -29.60
C GLU A 123 16.49 8.91 -30.41
N ALA A 124 15.74 8.04 -29.74
CA ALA A 124 14.71 7.19 -30.35
C ALA A 124 13.39 7.93 -30.66
N GLY A 125 13.32 9.25 -30.44
CA GLY A 125 12.18 10.10 -30.82
C GLY A 125 11.11 10.28 -29.74
N SER A 126 11.36 9.85 -28.50
CA SER A 126 10.38 9.99 -27.42
C SER A 126 10.27 11.43 -26.92
N GLN A 127 9.26 12.18 -27.36
CA GLN A 127 8.99 13.57 -26.91
C GLN A 127 9.16 13.77 -25.40
N LYS A 128 8.49 12.94 -24.59
CA LYS A 128 8.58 12.98 -23.12
C LYS A 128 10.02 12.97 -22.60
N HIS A 129 10.86 12.11 -23.14
CA HIS A 129 12.25 11.95 -22.68
C HIS A 129 13.17 13.00 -23.30
N ILE A 130 12.87 13.50 -24.51
CA ILE A 130 13.59 14.65 -25.07
C ILE A 130 13.41 15.87 -24.19
N SER A 131 12.19 16.14 -23.69
CA SER A 131 11.95 17.25 -22.76
C SER A 131 12.70 17.07 -21.43
N VAL A 132 12.69 15.86 -20.85
CA VAL A 132 13.47 15.55 -19.63
C VAL A 132 14.98 15.71 -19.87
N TYR A 133 15.46 15.31 -21.05
CA TYR A 133 16.87 15.48 -21.41
C TYR A 133 17.24 16.95 -21.60
N ALA A 134 16.38 17.73 -22.27
CA ALA A 134 16.56 19.16 -22.43
C ALA A 134 16.54 19.90 -21.08
N ASP A 135 15.65 19.51 -20.15
CA ASP A 135 15.66 20.00 -18.77
C ASP A 135 17.00 19.75 -18.09
N TRP A 136 17.50 18.52 -18.18
CA TRP A 136 18.79 18.14 -17.61
C TRP A 136 19.94 18.94 -18.23
N LEU A 137 19.99 19.06 -19.56
CA LEU A 137 21.01 19.83 -20.27
C LEU A 137 20.95 21.33 -19.94
N SER A 138 19.74 21.84 -19.66
CA SER A 138 19.53 23.22 -19.27
C SER A 138 19.83 23.48 -17.79
N SER A 139 20.04 22.44 -16.97
CA SER A 139 20.40 22.46 -15.54
C SER A 139 19.92 23.71 -14.79
N GLY A 140 18.60 23.96 -14.77
CA GLY A 140 17.99 25.08 -14.03
C GLY A 140 18.38 26.51 -14.47
N GLN A 141 19.26 26.66 -15.46
CA GLN A 141 19.73 27.97 -15.96
C GLN A 141 18.56 28.83 -16.40
N MET A 142 17.55 28.28 -17.08
CA MET A 142 16.44 29.08 -17.59
C MET A 142 15.53 29.68 -16.51
N LEU A 143 15.25 28.95 -15.43
CA LEU A 143 14.47 29.48 -14.30
C LEU A 143 15.30 30.40 -13.40
N MET A 144 16.63 30.17 -13.33
CA MET A 144 17.59 31.08 -12.70
C MET A 144 17.73 32.40 -13.48
N LEU A 145 17.76 32.35 -14.82
CA LEU A 145 17.84 33.51 -15.72
C LEU A 145 16.61 34.42 -15.61
N MET A 146 15.44 33.86 -15.24
CA MET A 146 14.24 34.64 -14.89
C MET A 146 14.24 35.18 -13.45
N GLY A 147 15.20 34.79 -12.61
CA GLY A 147 15.23 35.13 -11.18
C GLY A 147 14.13 34.47 -10.35
N VAL A 148 13.51 33.39 -10.85
CA VAL A 148 12.32 32.76 -10.24
C VAL A 148 12.71 31.71 -9.19
N ILE A 149 13.90 31.08 -9.30
CA ILE A 149 14.35 30.01 -8.39
C ILE A 149 15.84 30.21 -8.05
N ALA A 150 16.19 30.21 -6.76
CA ALA A 150 17.59 30.04 -6.31
C ALA A 150 18.08 28.61 -6.62
N PRO A 151 19.32 28.41 -7.12
CA PRO A 151 19.82 27.14 -7.64
C PRO A 151 19.45 25.96 -6.73
N LEU A 152 18.68 25.00 -7.26
CA LEU A 152 18.28 23.80 -6.50
C LEU A 152 19.48 22.90 -6.16
N ARG A 153 20.61 23.11 -6.82
CA ARG A 153 21.97 22.79 -6.36
C ARG A 153 22.90 23.89 -6.83
N PRO A 154 23.94 24.29 -6.09
CA PRO A 154 25.09 24.91 -6.74
C PRO A 154 25.54 23.92 -7.81
N THR A 155 25.38 24.26 -9.09
CA THR A 155 25.90 23.44 -10.17
C THR A 155 27.41 23.52 -10.00
N GLY A 156 28.00 22.50 -9.38
CA GLY A 156 29.44 22.26 -9.42
C GLY A 156 29.95 21.98 -10.84
N GLU A 157 29.11 22.21 -11.86
CA GLU A 157 29.45 22.23 -13.27
C GLU A 157 30.50 23.29 -13.54
N THR A 158 31.61 22.83 -14.08
CA THR A 158 32.65 23.63 -14.72
C THR A 158 32.09 24.37 -15.94
N ASP A 159 32.75 25.46 -16.36
CA ASP A 159 32.34 26.18 -17.57
C ASP A 159 32.42 25.30 -18.83
N ASP A 160 33.32 24.32 -18.84
CA ASP A 160 33.43 23.32 -19.90
C ASP A 160 32.23 22.36 -19.94
N GLU A 161 31.68 21.98 -18.78
CA GLU A 161 30.46 21.17 -18.69
C GLU A 161 29.25 21.97 -19.19
N ARG A 162 29.13 23.24 -18.79
CA ARG A 162 28.08 24.14 -19.28
C ARG A 162 28.15 24.34 -20.78
N LEU A 163 29.36 24.51 -21.33
CA LEU A 163 29.58 24.60 -22.77
C LEU A 163 29.13 23.34 -23.50
N ARG A 164 29.52 22.15 -23.00
CA ARG A 164 29.12 20.87 -23.59
C ARG A 164 27.60 20.70 -23.54
N ASN A 165 26.99 20.95 -22.39
CA ASN A 165 25.56 20.82 -22.19
C ASN A 165 24.76 21.81 -23.04
N GLY A 166 25.20 23.07 -23.13
CA GLY A 166 24.56 24.08 -23.96
C GLY A 166 24.62 23.76 -25.46
N LYS A 167 25.75 23.27 -25.96
CA LYS A 167 25.87 22.80 -27.35
C LYS A 167 24.98 21.59 -27.63
N GLU A 168 24.96 20.64 -26.70
CA GLU A 168 24.11 19.46 -26.84
C GLU A 168 22.62 19.81 -26.77
N LEU A 169 22.23 20.77 -25.92
CA LEU A 169 20.86 21.29 -25.88
C LEU A 169 20.46 21.82 -27.26
N LEU A 170 21.26 22.70 -27.86
CA LEU A 170 20.99 23.25 -29.19
C LEU A 170 20.86 22.16 -30.26
N ARG A 171 21.70 21.11 -30.20
CA ARG A 171 21.58 19.95 -31.10
C ARG A 171 20.24 19.24 -30.90
N VAL A 172 19.85 18.98 -29.65
CA VAL A 172 18.59 18.31 -29.30
C VAL A 172 17.37 19.11 -29.76
N LEU A 173 17.40 20.45 -29.61
CA LEU A 173 16.33 21.35 -30.06
C LEU A 173 16.10 21.30 -31.57
N GLU A 174 17.08 20.88 -32.37
CA GLU A 174 16.99 20.80 -33.83
C GLU A 174 16.65 19.39 -34.34
N LEU A 175 16.44 18.41 -33.45
CA LEU A 175 16.02 17.06 -33.86
C LEU A 175 14.67 17.13 -34.59
N PRO A 176 14.52 16.48 -35.77
CA PRO A 176 13.29 16.58 -36.57
C PRO A 176 12.02 16.20 -35.81
N ALA A 177 12.11 15.23 -34.90
CA ALA A 177 10.99 14.83 -34.07
C ALA A 177 10.61 15.91 -33.04
N PHE A 178 11.54 16.77 -32.61
CA PHE A 178 11.37 17.65 -31.45
C PHE A 178 11.27 19.14 -31.80
N LYS A 179 11.92 19.59 -32.86
CA LYS A 179 12.16 21.02 -33.16
C LYS A 179 10.93 21.94 -33.20
N ASP A 180 9.78 21.38 -33.55
CA ASP A 180 8.50 22.09 -33.67
C ASP A 180 7.57 21.81 -32.47
N SER A 181 8.04 21.04 -31.48
CA SER A 181 7.29 20.75 -30.26
C SER A 181 7.17 21.99 -29.37
N PRO A 182 6.11 22.08 -28.53
CA PRO A 182 5.95 23.17 -27.59
C PRO A 182 7.16 23.33 -26.64
N ASP A 183 7.80 22.24 -26.27
CA ASP A 183 8.96 22.25 -25.37
C ASP A 183 10.22 22.74 -26.07
N ALA A 184 10.49 22.31 -27.31
CA ALA A 184 11.62 22.82 -28.07
C ALA A 184 11.53 24.34 -28.29
N LEU A 185 10.34 24.81 -28.65
CA LEU A 185 10.03 26.23 -28.77
C LEU A 185 10.24 26.96 -27.44
N TYR A 186 9.83 26.36 -26.32
CA TYR A 186 10.06 26.93 -25.00
C TYR A 186 11.56 27.11 -24.70
N TYR A 187 12.38 26.06 -24.82
CA TYR A 187 13.82 26.17 -24.56
C TYR A 187 14.51 27.12 -25.53
N ARG A 188 14.18 27.07 -26.83
CA ARG A 188 14.75 27.98 -27.82
C ARG A 188 14.38 29.44 -27.52
N GLY A 189 13.12 29.68 -27.18
CA GLY A 189 12.61 30.98 -26.80
C GLY A 189 13.32 31.55 -25.58
N MET A 190 13.50 30.73 -24.53
CA MET A 190 14.22 31.09 -23.31
C MET A 190 15.71 31.39 -23.59
N ALA A 191 16.39 30.58 -24.40
CA ALA A 191 17.80 30.78 -24.75
C ALA A 191 18.02 32.08 -25.53
N ARG A 192 17.07 32.44 -26.42
CA ARG A 192 17.09 33.72 -27.16
C ARG A 192 16.71 34.90 -26.27
N LEU A 193 15.78 34.71 -25.33
CA LEU A 193 15.28 35.80 -24.50
C LEU A 193 16.31 36.28 -23.47
N PHE A 194 17.04 35.36 -22.87
CA PHE A 194 18.01 35.65 -21.79
C PHE A 194 19.48 35.47 -22.19
N GLY A 195 19.73 34.88 -23.37
CA GLY A 195 21.06 34.51 -23.82
C GLY A 195 21.51 33.16 -23.23
N LEU A 196 22.41 32.48 -23.93
CA LEU A 196 23.07 31.26 -23.45
C LEU A 196 24.58 31.44 -23.54
N SER A 197 25.28 31.38 -22.40
CA SER A 197 26.74 31.55 -22.28
C SER A 197 27.38 30.40 -21.51
N THR A 198 28.70 30.23 -21.67
CA THR A 198 29.46 29.22 -20.90
C THR A 198 29.70 29.64 -19.46
N ALA A 199 29.68 30.94 -19.16
CA ALA A 199 29.77 31.47 -17.80
C ALA A 199 28.37 31.59 -17.20
N GLY A 200 28.14 30.95 -16.05
CA GLY A 200 26.83 30.79 -15.41
C GLY A 200 26.25 32.03 -14.71
N THR A 201 26.61 33.26 -15.09
CA THR A 201 25.96 34.47 -14.57
C THR A 201 25.72 35.51 -15.67
N ASN A 202 24.71 36.36 -15.45
CA ASN A 202 24.26 37.45 -16.32
C ASN A 202 25.40 38.30 -16.91
N GLY A 203 25.95 37.87 -18.05
CA GLY A 203 26.62 38.68 -19.07
C GLY A 203 27.53 39.82 -18.61
N ARG A 204 28.27 39.70 -17.50
CA ARG A 204 29.12 40.80 -16.98
C ARG A 204 30.58 40.46 -16.73
N ASP A 205 31.01 39.21 -16.83
CA ASP A 205 32.43 38.85 -16.83
C ASP A 205 32.89 38.31 -18.20
N ALA A 206 33.76 39.10 -18.82
CA ALA A 206 34.32 38.87 -20.14
C ALA A 206 35.38 37.76 -20.11
N SER A 207 34.97 36.53 -20.44
CA SER A 207 35.83 35.53 -21.13
C SER A 207 35.06 34.31 -21.64
N GLY A 208 33.78 34.12 -21.28
CA GLY A 208 32.96 33.00 -21.74
C GLY A 208 32.49 33.14 -23.19
N SER A 209 32.50 32.04 -23.95
CA SER A 209 31.95 32.02 -25.32
C SER A 209 30.41 32.08 -25.27
N THR A 210 29.82 33.06 -25.96
CA THR A 210 28.36 33.14 -26.17
C THR A 210 27.91 32.05 -27.12
N LEU A 211 27.00 31.19 -26.68
CA LEU A 211 26.38 30.13 -27.50
C LEU A 211 25.14 30.63 -28.24
N VAL A 212 24.31 31.43 -27.57
CA VAL A 212 23.14 32.09 -28.17
C VAL A 212 23.12 33.55 -27.71
N ALA A 213 23.15 34.47 -28.67
CA ALA A 213 23.00 35.89 -28.40
C ALA A 213 21.54 36.24 -28.07
N ILE A 214 21.34 37.31 -27.29
CA ILE A 214 20.00 37.77 -26.92
C ILE A 214 19.28 38.29 -28.16
N ASP A 215 18.14 37.68 -28.47
CA ASP A 215 17.13 38.14 -29.44
C ASP A 215 15.75 38.02 -28.79
N ARG A 216 15.33 39.12 -28.16
CA ARG A 216 14.07 39.18 -27.42
C ARG A 216 12.84 39.04 -28.30
N SER A 217 12.93 39.47 -29.57
CA SER A 217 11.80 39.45 -30.50
C SER A 217 11.49 38.01 -30.93
N SER A 218 12.51 37.29 -31.40
CA SER A 218 12.38 35.88 -31.76
C SER A 218 12.11 35.01 -30.53
N GLY A 219 12.78 35.33 -29.40
CA GLY A 219 12.55 34.64 -28.13
C GLY A 219 11.10 34.73 -27.66
N LEU A 220 10.52 35.93 -27.69
CA LEU A 220 9.11 36.14 -27.36
C LEU A 220 8.19 35.40 -28.34
N ASN A 221 8.45 35.48 -29.65
CA ASN A 221 7.62 34.80 -30.66
C ASN A 221 7.63 33.27 -30.49
N ASP A 222 8.79 32.68 -30.17
CA ASP A 222 8.89 31.24 -29.87
C ASP A 222 8.07 30.88 -28.62
N LEU A 223 8.18 31.66 -27.53
CA LEU A 223 7.41 31.43 -26.31
C LEU A 223 5.90 31.59 -26.53
N GLU A 224 5.46 32.61 -27.26
CA GLU A 224 4.04 32.81 -27.57
C GLU A 224 3.48 31.70 -28.47
N THR A 225 4.31 31.15 -29.36
CA THR A 225 3.95 30.00 -30.18
C THR A 225 3.87 28.73 -29.34
N ALA A 226 4.86 28.47 -28.48
CA ALA A 226 4.84 27.37 -27.52
C ALA A 226 3.58 27.42 -26.64
N ALA A 227 3.22 28.61 -26.13
CA ALA A 227 2.04 28.80 -25.30
C ALA A 227 0.74 28.49 -26.06
N ARG A 228 0.63 28.91 -27.32
CA ARG A 228 -0.52 28.58 -28.19
C ARG A 228 -0.64 27.09 -28.49
N LEU A 229 0.50 26.39 -28.57
CA LEU A 229 0.54 24.94 -28.74
C LEU A 229 0.34 24.16 -27.43
N GLY A 230 0.06 24.85 -26.31
CA GLY A 230 -0.27 24.22 -25.04
C GLY A 230 0.88 24.07 -24.05
N SER A 231 2.07 24.62 -24.31
CA SER A 231 3.17 24.59 -23.34
C SER A 231 2.80 25.37 -22.08
N SER A 232 2.56 24.66 -20.98
CA SER A 232 2.27 25.24 -19.67
C SER A 232 3.45 26.02 -19.11
N ARG A 233 4.68 25.57 -19.40
CA ARG A 233 5.92 26.29 -19.06
C ARG A 233 5.99 27.65 -19.75
N ALA A 234 5.66 27.70 -21.05
CA ALA A 234 5.61 28.96 -21.78
C ALA A 234 4.49 29.88 -21.28
N GLN A 235 3.30 29.34 -21.00
CA GLN A 235 2.18 30.10 -20.45
C GLN A 235 2.51 30.70 -19.07
N LEU A 236 3.06 29.90 -18.16
CA LEU A 236 3.55 30.34 -16.85
C LEU A 236 4.61 31.44 -17.00
N THR A 237 5.59 31.20 -17.88
CA THR A 237 6.71 32.13 -18.13
C THR A 237 6.23 33.48 -18.66
N LEU A 238 5.37 33.48 -19.68
CA LEU A 238 4.83 34.71 -20.26
C LEU A 238 3.94 35.46 -19.27
N GLY A 239 3.11 34.74 -18.51
CA GLY A 239 2.31 35.33 -17.43
C GLY A 239 3.20 36.08 -16.43
N LEU A 240 4.27 35.43 -15.96
CA LEU A 240 5.25 36.02 -15.03
C LEU A 240 5.98 37.23 -15.61
N ILE A 241 6.48 37.12 -16.85
CA ILE A 241 7.22 38.20 -17.53
C ILE A 241 6.36 39.47 -17.61
N PHE A 242 5.10 39.34 -18.04
CA PHE A 242 4.21 40.48 -18.21
C PHE A 242 3.68 41.02 -16.88
N ASP A 243 3.42 40.19 -15.88
CA ASP A 243 2.94 40.67 -14.58
C ASP A 243 4.03 41.41 -13.79
N MET A 244 5.30 41.02 -13.96
CA MET A 244 6.45 41.64 -13.29
C MET A 244 7.13 42.73 -14.11
N GLY A 245 6.97 42.74 -15.45
CA GLY A 245 7.74 43.63 -16.33
C GLY A 245 9.22 43.23 -16.39
N GLN A 246 9.51 41.99 -16.81
CA GLN A 246 10.88 41.45 -16.92
C GLN A 246 11.37 41.41 -18.38
N ALA A 247 12.67 41.10 -18.57
CA ALA A 247 13.31 40.95 -19.88
C ALA A 247 13.13 42.19 -20.80
N ASP A 248 13.22 43.39 -20.21
CA ASP A 248 12.99 44.70 -20.83
C ASP A 248 11.55 44.95 -21.31
N PHE A 249 10.60 44.07 -20.98
CA PHE A 249 9.18 44.32 -21.19
C PHE A 249 8.60 45.14 -20.03
N LYS A 250 7.73 46.08 -20.35
CA LYS A 250 6.93 46.78 -19.33
C LYS A 250 5.89 45.83 -18.75
N ARG A 251 5.51 46.08 -17.50
CA ARG A 251 4.39 45.40 -16.86
C ARG A 251 3.11 45.59 -17.69
N ASP A 252 2.43 44.49 -18.00
CA ASP A 252 1.20 44.42 -18.79
C ASP A 252 0.28 43.32 -18.23
N THR A 253 -0.57 43.68 -17.28
CA THR A 253 -1.47 42.73 -16.62
C THR A 253 -2.51 42.14 -17.57
N GLY A 254 -2.88 42.87 -18.65
CA GLY A 254 -3.82 42.38 -19.66
C GLY A 254 -3.23 41.22 -20.46
N ARG A 255 -1.98 41.36 -20.92
CA ARG A 255 -1.26 40.25 -21.58
C ARG A 255 -0.98 39.11 -20.61
N ALA A 256 -0.61 39.40 -19.37
CA ALA A 256 -0.39 38.36 -18.36
C ALA A 256 -1.65 37.51 -18.13
N LEU A 257 -2.82 38.16 -17.97
CA LEU A 257 -4.12 37.50 -17.77
C LEU A 257 -4.46 36.52 -18.90
N LYS A 258 -4.16 36.87 -20.15
CA LYS A 258 -4.36 35.97 -21.29
C LYS A 258 -3.65 34.62 -21.08
N TYR A 259 -2.39 34.64 -20.65
CA TYR A 259 -1.61 33.42 -20.43
C TYR A 259 -2.03 32.68 -19.16
N TRP A 260 -2.44 33.41 -18.11
CA TRP A 260 -3.02 32.81 -16.92
C TRP A 260 -4.32 32.05 -17.20
N ASP A 261 -5.22 32.62 -18.01
CA ASP A 261 -6.48 31.97 -18.36
C ASP A 261 -6.25 30.73 -19.26
N MET A 262 -5.25 30.77 -20.15
CA MET A 262 -4.82 29.57 -20.90
C MET A 262 -4.33 28.46 -19.96
N LEU A 263 -3.54 28.81 -18.95
CA LEU A 263 -3.01 27.86 -17.97
C LEU A 263 -4.14 27.30 -17.06
N ASP A 264 -5.07 28.15 -16.63
CA ASP A 264 -6.22 27.82 -15.78
C ASP A 264 -7.18 26.80 -16.41
N THR A 265 -7.21 26.72 -17.75
CA THR A 265 -8.10 25.85 -18.53
C THR A 265 -7.45 24.53 -18.95
N GLN A 266 -6.14 24.36 -18.77
CA GLN A 266 -5.46 23.10 -19.09
C GLN A 266 -5.88 21.96 -18.15
N LYS A 267 -6.21 20.81 -18.74
CA LYS A 267 -6.60 19.57 -18.04
C LYS A 267 -5.51 18.50 -18.20
N ASP A 268 -4.31 18.82 -17.73
CA ASP A 268 -3.18 17.90 -17.68
C ASP A 268 -2.73 17.73 -16.22
N ALA A 269 -2.77 16.51 -15.70
CA ALA A 269 -2.48 16.23 -14.29
C ALA A 269 -1.04 16.57 -13.89
N GLU A 270 -0.07 16.39 -14.79
CA GLU A 270 1.35 16.64 -14.53
C GLU A 270 1.63 18.14 -14.49
N VAL A 271 1.04 18.88 -15.44
CA VAL A 271 1.09 20.34 -15.44
C VAL A 271 0.50 20.90 -14.15
N GLN A 272 -0.67 20.40 -13.76
CA GLN A 272 -1.36 20.88 -12.55
C GLN A 272 -0.60 20.54 -11.26
N TRP A 273 0.07 19.39 -11.22
CA TRP A 273 0.98 19.04 -10.14
C TRP A 273 2.14 20.04 -10.02
N GLU A 274 2.80 20.35 -11.15
CA GLU A 274 3.88 21.33 -11.19
C GLU A 274 3.43 22.75 -10.81
N LEU A 275 2.22 23.15 -11.19
CA LEU A 275 1.62 24.41 -10.72
C LEU A 275 1.36 24.39 -9.22
N GLY A 276 0.82 23.29 -8.68
CA GLY A 276 0.64 23.11 -7.25
C GLY A 276 1.95 23.28 -6.47
N ARG A 277 3.04 22.73 -6.99
CA ARG A 277 4.41 22.90 -6.45
C ARG A 277 4.90 24.33 -6.57
N PHE A 278 4.73 24.95 -7.73
CA PHE A 278 5.13 26.35 -7.95
C PHE A 278 4.49 27.26 -6.90
N PHE A 279 3.16 27.21 -6.75
CA PHE A 279 2.45 28.04 -5.77
C PHE A 279 2.73 27.65 -4.30
N HIS A 280 3.17 26.41 -4.04
CA HIS A 280 3.61 26.00 -2.70
C HIS A 280 4.90 26.73 -2.30
N PHE A 281 5.91 26.74 -3.18
CA PHE A 281 7.25 27.23 -2.86
C PHE A 281 7.47 28.71 -3.20
N ALA A 282 6.72 29.27 -4.15
CA ALA A 282 6.86 30.65 -4.58
C ALA A 282 6.77 31.67 -3.41
N PRO A 283 5.82 31.56 -2.47
CA PRO A 283 5.74 32.49 -1.34
C PRO A 283 6.93 32.42 -0.37
N GLN A 284 7.61 31.28 -0.31
CA GLN A 284 8.68 31.02 0.67
C GLN A 284 10.05 31.55 0.21
N ARG A 285 10.20 31.91 -1.08
CA ARG A 285 11.51 32.16 -1.72
C ARG A 285 11.95 33.64 -1.80
N ARG A 286 11.38 34.53 -0.99
CA ARG A 286 11.70 35.99 -0.97
C ARG A 286 11.53 36.73 -2.32
N SER A 287 10.89 36.11 -3.32
CA SER A 287 10.66 36.70 -4.64
C SER A 287 9.35 37.48 -4.67
N GLN A 288 9.36 38.71 -5.22
CA GLN A 288 8.16 39.52 -5.50
C GLN A 288 7.41 38.97 -6.73
N LEU A 289 7.05 37.68 -6.71
CA LEU A 289 6.29 37.08 -7.79
C LEU A 289 4.88 37.67 -7.81
N MET A 290 4.34 37.80 -9.02
CA MET A 290 3.02 38.36 -9.25
C MET A 290 2.17 37.32 -9.97
N TYR A 291 0.90 37.20 -9.56
CA TYR A 291 -0.10 36.35 -10.19
C TYR A 291 -1.37 37.16 -10.44
N ARG A 292 -1.78 37.26 -11.71
CA ARG A 292 -2.92 38.09 -12.16
C ARG A 292 -2.80 39.53 -11.64
N GLY A 293 -1.59 40.08 -11.67
CA GLY A 293 -1.27 41.43 -11.21
C GLY A 293 -1.27 41.64 -9.69
N MET A 294 -1.43 40.59 -8.88
CA MET A 294 -1.36 40.64 -7.41
C MET A 294 -0.06 40.02 -6.88
N PRO A 295 0.52 40.54 -5.78
CA PRO A 295 1.66 39.89 -5.13
C PRO A 295 1.31 38.48 -4.66
N LEU A 296 2.17 37.51 -4.97
CA LEU A 296 2.00 36.12 -4.59
C LEU A 296 2.59 35.89 -3.18
N THR A 297 1.84 36.26 -2.14
CA THR A 297 2.25 36.03 -0.74
C THR A 297 1.82 34.64 -0.26
N GLU A 298 2.15 34.28 0.98
CA GLU A 298 1.74 33.01 1.58
C GLU A 298 0.21 32.90 1.70
N ARG A 299 -0.47 34.05 1.82
CA ARG A 299 -1.94 34.14 1.88
C ARG A 299 -2.58 33.73 0.57
N GLU A 300 -2.08 34.20 -0.57
CA GLU A 300 -2.61 33.86 -1.90
C GLU A 300 -2.08 32.52 -2.42
N GLY A 301 -0.81 32.19 -2.14
CA GLY A 301 -0.17 30.99 -2.67
C GLY A 301 -0.70 29.68 -2.07
N ARG A 302 -1.04 29.66 -0.77
CA ARG A 302 -1.60 28.46 -0.12
C ARG A 302 -2.87 27.91 -0.79
N PRO A 303 -3.95 28.70 -0.97
CA PRO A 303 -5.16 28.21 -1.63
C PRO A 303 -4.95 27.87 -3.11
N LEU A 304 -4.08 28.61 -3.82
CA LEU A 304 -3.72 28.27 -5.21
C LEU A 304 -3.02 26.91 -5.29
N SER A 305 -2.07 26.65 -4.41
CA SER A 305 -1.38 25.37 -4.31
C SER A 305 -2.36 24.22 -4.02
N ALA A 306 -3.28 24.39 -3.06
CA ALA A 306 -4.30 23.38 -2.76
C ALA A 306 -5.22 23.11 -3.96
N LYS A 307 -5.72 24.16 -4.62
CA LYS A 307 -6.56 24.07 -5.83
C LYS A 307 -5.88 23.22 -6.92
N TRP A 308 -4.61 23.49 -7.19
CA TRP A 308 -3.89 22.81 -8.26
C TRP A 308 -3.53 21.36 -7.91
N TYR A 309 -3.12 21.10 -6.68
CA TYR A 309 -2.95 19.72 -6.21
C TYR A 309 -4.26 18.93 -6.26
N GLN A 310 -5.40 19.52 -5.91
CA GLN A 310 -6.69 18.86 -6.02
C GLN A 310 -7.00 18.45 -7.46
N ARG A 311 -6.88 19.38 -8.41
CA ARG A 311 -7.16 19.09 -9.84
C ARG A 311 -6.26 17.99 -10.41
N ALA A 312 -4.98 17.98 -10.01
CA ALA A 312 -4.04 16.93 -10.40
C ALA A 312 -4.37 15.59 -9.73
N ALA A 313 -4.73 15.62 -8.45
CA ALA A 313 -5.14 14.45 -7.67
C ALA A 313 -6.42 13.81 -8.23
N ASP A 314 -7.41 14.61 -8.61
CA ASP A 314 -8.66 14.16 -9.25
C ASP A 314 -8.35 13.33 -10.50
N GLN A 315 -7.34 13.74 -11.27
CA GLN A 315 -6.89 13.06 -12.49
C GLN A 315 -5.93 11.87 -12.26
N GLY A 316 -5.57 11.54 -11.01
CA GLY A 316 -4.75 10.36 -10.71
C GLY A 316 -3.28 10.64 -10.40
N ASN A 317 -2.85 11.90 -10.32
CA ASN A 317 -1.48 12.19 -9.89
C ASN A 317 -1.31 11.86 -8.40
N ARG A 318 -0.60 10.75 -8.09
CA ARG A 318 -0.43 10.22 -6.73
C ARG A 318 0.30 11.18 -5.78
N ASP A 319 1.26 11.95 -6.28
CA ASP A 319 2.02 12.89 -5.45
C ASP A 319 1.14 14.09 -5.08
N ALA A 320 0.31 14.54 -6.03
CA ALA A 320 -0.70 15.57 -5.80
C ALA A 320 -1.75 15.14 -4.77
N MET A 321 -2.17 13.86 -4.77
CA MET A 321 -3.10 13.34 -3.75
C MET A 321 -2.55 13.54 -2.33
N LEU A 322 -1.26 13.26 -2.11
CA LEU A 322 -0.63 13.43 -0.80
C LEU A 322 -0.52 14.90 -0.42
N ARG A 323 -0.05 15.75 -1.33
CA ARG A 323 0.08 17.19 -1.05
C ARG A 323 -1.27 17.87 -0.85
N PHE A 324 -2.33 17.40 -1.51
CA PHE A 324 -3.69 17.86 -1.26
C PHE A 324 -4.20 17.37 0.10
N ALA A 325 -3.98 16.10 0.45
CA ALA A 325 -4.37 15.53 1.75
C ALA A 325 -3.72 16.24 2.95
N GLU A 326 -2.52 16.80 2.79
CA GLU A 326 -1.86 17.64 3.81
C GLU A 326 -2.49 19.02 3.97
N LYS A 327 -3.19 19.51 2.95
CA LYS A 327 -3.71 20.88 2.89
C LYS A 327 -5.20 21.00 3.18
N THR A 328 -5.95 19.90 3.07
CA THR A 328 -7.39 19.90 3.34
C THR A 328 -7.66 19.71 4.83
N ASP A 329 -8.62 20.47 5.36
CA ASP A 329 -9.11 20.32 6.73
C ASP A 329 -10.09 19.14 6.87
N ASP A 330 -10.62 18.64 5.75
CA ASP A 330 -11.46 17.44 5.72
C ASP A 330 -10.59 16.19 5.90
N LEU A 331 -10.51 15.71 7.13
CA LEU A 331 -9.71 14.54 7.50
C LEU A 331 -10.17 13.27 6.78
N GLN A 332 -11.47 13.12 6.49
CA GLN A 332 -11.99 11.93 5.80
C GLN A 332 -11.58 11.96 4.33
N ALA A 333 -11.71 13.11 3.67
CA ALA A 333 -11.21 13.29 2.31
C ALA A 333 -9.69 13.11 2.26
N ALA A 334 -8.94 13.68 3.21
CA ALA A 334 -7.49 13.49 3.30
C ALA A 334 -7.11 12.01 3.38
N PHE A 335 -7.82 11.23 4.21
CA PHE A 335 -7.58 9.79 4.32
C PHE A 335 -7.84 9.06 3.00
N GLN A 336 -8.93 9.38 2.30
CA GLN A 336 -9.24 8.77 1.00
C GLN A 336 -8.15 9.04 -0.05
N TYR A 337 -7.65 10.28 -0.13
CA TYR A 337 -6.56 10.61 -1.04
C TYR A 337 -5.25 9.90 -0.69
N ARG A 338 -4.90 9.80 0.59
CA ARG A 338 -3.73 9.01 1.05
C ARG A 338 -3.89 7.53 0.68
N GLN A 339 -5.08 6.96 0.88
CA GLN A 339 -5.36 5.57 0.56
C GLN A 339 -5.24 5.29 -0.94
N ARG A 340 -5.79 6.17 -1.77
CA ARG A 340 -5.66 6.07 -3.23
C ARG A 340 -4.20 6.20 -3.67
N ALA A 341 -3.44 7.14 -3.10
CA ALA A 341 -2.01 7.27 -3.37
C ALA A 341 -1.22 6.00 -2.99
N ALA A 342 -1.53 5.40 -1.84
CA ALA A 342 -0.93 4.14 -1.40
C ALA A 342 -1.24 2.98 -2.36
N GLN A 343 -2.49 2.88 -2.83
CA GLN A 343 -2.92 1.87 -3.80
C GLN A 343 -2.25 2.03 -5.17
N GLU A 344 -1.91 3.26 -5.57
CA GLU A 344 -1.11 3.58 -6.76
C GLU A 344 0.42 3.39 -6.52
N GLY A 345 0.80 2.81 -5.38
CA GLY A 345 2.18 2.44 -5.08
C GLY A 345 3.04 3.57 -4.49
N SER A 346 2.43 4.61 -3.92
CA SER A 346 3.18 5.63 -3.17
C SER A 346 3.58 5.12 -1.79
N PHE A 347 4.88 4.94 -1.56
CA PHE A 347 5.41 4.55 -0.24
C PHE A 347 5.09 5.55 0.87
N GLU A 348 5.12 6.84 0.55
CA GLU A 348 4.69 7.89 1.47
C GLU A 348 3.18 7.79 1.74
N GLY A 349 2.37 7.46 0.73
CA GLY A 349 0.96 7.17 0.92
C GLY A 349 0.73 5.98 1.84
N MET A 350 1.47 4.90 1.68
CA MET A 350 1.39 3.72 2.55
C MET A 350 1.75 4.08 4.00
N LEU A 351 2.80 4.85 4.21
CA LEU A 351 3.19 5.37 5.51
C LEU A 351 2.07 6.21 6.15
N GLU A 352 1.52 7.16 5.40
CA GLU A 352 0.51 8.10 5.90
C GLU A 352 -0.85 7.42 6.15
N VAL A 353 -1.22 6.42 5.35
CA VAL A 353 -2.36 5.54 5.63
C VAL A 353 -2.12 4.74 6.92
N GLY A 354 -0.93 4.16 7.06
CA GLY A 354 -0.53 3.44 8.27
C GLY A 354 -0.66 4.30 9.52
N ARG A 355 -0.11 5.52 9.48
CA ARG A 355 -0.21 6.53 10.55
C ARG A 355 -1.66 6.91 10.83
N ALA A 356 -2.45 7.19 9.80
CA ALA A 356 -3.85 7.60 9.96
C ALA A 356 -4.70 6.50 10.60
N LEU A 357 -4.49 5.24 10.23
CA LEU A 357 -5.15 4.08 10.85
C LEU A 357 -4.68 3.83 12.29
N GLN A 358 -3.43 4.15 12.63
CA GLN A 358 -2.96 4.10 14.02
C GLN A 358 -3.64 5.16 14.89
N LEU A 359 -3.85 6.37 14.34
CA LEU A 359 -4.37 7.51 15.09
C LEU A 359 -5.89 7.68 14.99
N GLY A 360 -6.57 6.96 14.09
CA GLY A 360 -7.98 7.19 13.77
C GLY A 360 -8.22 8.54 13.08
N GLN A 361 -7.27 9.03 12.30
CA GLN A 361 -7.38 10.32 11.61
C GLN A 361 -8.12 10.17 10.28
N GLY A 362 -9.36 10.64 10.22
CA GLY A 362 -10.21 10.52 9.03
C GLY A 362 -10.73 9.10 8.77
N THR A 363 -10.49 8.17 9.70
CA THR A 363 -10.90 6.77 9.67
C THR A 363 -11.05 6.27 11.11
N ILE A 364 -11.67 5.10 11.31
CA ILE A 364 -11.57 4.38 12.58
C ILE A 364 -10.17 3.79 12.76
N GLN A 365 -9.76 3.60 14.01
CA GLN A 365 -8.47 3.02 14.35
C GLN A 365 -8.42 1.53 13.96
N ASP A 366 -7.37 1.14 13.22
CA ASP A 366 -7.13 -0.26 12.82
C ASP A 366 -5.62 -0.55 12.80
N PHE A 367 -5.13 -1.12 13.90
CA PHE A 367 -3.71 -1.43 14.06
C PHE A 367 -3.21 -2.55 13.13
N THR A 368 -4.10 -3.44 12.70
CA THR A 368 -3.73 -4.56 11.83
C THR A 368 -3.48 -4.05 10.41
N GLN A 369 -4.41 -3.26 9.89
CA GLN A 369 -4.22 -2.61 8.60
C GLN A 369 -3.09 -1.59 8.65
N ALA A 370 -2.97 -0.83 9.74
CA ALA A 370 -1.86 0.08 9.91
C ALA A 370 -0.51 -0.63 9.77
N LYS A 371 -0.31 -1.73 10.50
CA LYS A 371 0.93 -2.52 10.42
C LYS A 371 1.17 -3.06 9.01
N SER A 372 0.14 -3.54 8.32
CA SER A 372 0.26 -4.03 6.95
C SER A 372 0.74 -2.93 5.98
N TRP A 373 0.16 -1.73 6.05
CA TRP A 373 0.57 -0.60 5.23
C TRP A 373 1.97 -0.09 5.58
N LEU A 374 2.31 -0.03 6.87
CA LEU A 374 3.65 0.35 7.32
C LEU A 374 4.71 -0.65 6.85
N LEU A 375 4.43 -1.96 6.91
CA LEU A 375 5.34 -2.98 6.38
C LEU A 375 5.59 -2.79 4.88
N GLN A 376 4.56 -2.51 4.08
CA GLN A 376 4.75 -2.19 2.66
C GLN A 376 5.56 -0.91 2.47
N ALA A 377 5.36 0.11 3.29
CA ALA A 377 6.14 1.35 3.25
C ALA A 377 7.64 1.11 3.54
N THR A 378 8.01 0.05 4.26
CA THR A 378 9.41 -0.33 4.46
C THR A 378 10.10 -0.82 3.17
N GLU A 379 9.34 -1.14 2.11
CA GLU A 379 9.92 -1.49 0.81
C GLU A 379 10.51 -0.28 0.07
N ASP A 380 10.26 0.96 0.54
CA ASP A 380 10.81 2.19 -0.05
C ASP A 380 12.35 2.17 -0.09
N PRO A 381 13.01 2.16 -1.26
CA PRO A 381 14.46 2.02 -1.36
C PRO A 381 15.24 3.15 -0.68
N ASP A 382 16.45 2.84 -0.19
CA ASP A 382 17.32 3.76 0.57
C ASP A 382 17.99 4.85 -0.30
N GLU A 383 17.60 5.01 -1.57
CA GLU A 383 18.28 5.88 -2.53
C GLU A 383 17.68 7.29 -2.65
N ARG A 384 18.56 8.26 -2.89
CA ARG A 384 18.17 9.65 -3.18
C ARG A 384 17.43 9.70 -4.50
N ARG A 385 16.10 9.89 -4.43
CA ARG A 385 15.26 10.15 -5.60
C ARG A 385 15.74 11.39 -6.35
N PHE A 386 15.77 11.29 -7.69
CA PHE A 386 16.09 12.40 -8.57
C PHE A 386 15.04 13.52 -8.38
N GLY A 387 15.44 14.76 -8.07
CA GLY A 387 14.50 15.91 -7.96
C GLY A 387 14.42 16.64 -6.61
N GLY A 388 15.29 16.34 -5.64
CA GLY A 388 15.53 17.24 -4.49
C GLY A 388 14.60 17.13 -3.29
N PHE A 389 13.61 16.22 -3.31
CA PHE A 389 12.86 15.82 -2.10
C PHE A 389 13.29 14.42 -1.70
N SER A 390 14.32 14.35 -0.84
CA SER A 390 14.82 13.09 -0.29
C SER A 390 13.98 12.68 0.91
N PHE A 391 12.73 12.29 0.67
CA PHE A 391 11.90 11.62 1.68
C PHE A 391 11.85 10.13 1.35
N SER A 392 12.40 9.30 2.24
CA SER A 392 12.18 7.86 2.23
C SER A 392 11.19 7.53 3.34
N ALA A 393 10.13 6.82 3.00
CA ALA A 393 9.12 6.37 3.94
C ALA A 393 9.63 5.26 4.87
N ARG A 394 10.66 4.51 4.45
CA ARG A 394 11.21 3.36 5.18
C ARG A 394 11.66 3.68 6.61
N PRO A 395 12.56 4.65 6.86
CA PRO A 395 13.01 4.95 8.22
C PRO A 395 11.88 5.35 9.15
N GLU A 396 10.86 6.04 8.63
CA GLU A 396 9.70 6.45 9.42
C GLU A 396 8.73 5.29 9.67
N ALA A 397 8.50 4.43 8.67
CA ALA A 397 7.66 3.24 8.80
C ALA A 397 8.26 2.26 9.82
N GLN A 398 9.58 1.99 9.74
CA GLN A 398 10.31 1.16 10.70
C GLN A 398 10.19 1.73 12.12
N TYR A 399 10.32 3.04 12.28
CA TYR A 399 10.15 3.71 13.57
C TYR A 399 8.72 3.54 14.14
N LEU A 400 7.70 3.74 13.31
CA LEU A 400 6.29 3.59 13.74
C LEU A 400 5.94 2.13 14.09
N ILE A 401 6.49 1.14 13.37
CA ILE A 401 6.33 -0.28 13.72
C ILE A 401 7.07 -0.58 15.03
N GLY A 402 8.28 -0.05 15.22
CA GLY A 402 9.03 -0.21 16.46
C GLY A 402 8.33 0.41 17.67
N LEU A 403 7.71 1.58 17.52
CA LEU A 403 6.88 2.18 18.57
C LEU A 403 5.68 1.30 18.90
N ALA A 404 5.03 0.73 17.88
CA ALA A 404 3.93 -0.22 18.08
C ALA A 404 4.39 -1.45 18.89
N ALA A 405 5.60 -1.94 18.64
CA ALA A 405 6.20 -3.04 19.39
C ALA A 405 6.59 -2.68 20.84
N LEU A 406 6.67 -1.39 21.22
CA LEU A 406 6.85 -0.98 22.62
C LEU A 406 5.55 -0.93 23.43
N GLY A 407 4.42 -1.32 22.84
CA GLY A 407 3.11 -1.30 23.49
C GLY A 407 2.41 0.06 23.49
N SER A 408 3.02 1.09 22.88
CA SER A 408 2.21 2.21 22.39
C SER A 408 1.35 1.64 21.26
N LEU A 409 0.02 1.82 21.25
CA LEU A 409 -0.89 1.37 20.17
C LEU A 409 -1.48 -0.06 20.30
N GLY A 410 -1.59 -0.62 21.52
CA GLY A 410 -2.48 -1.78 21.77
C GLY A 410 -1.97 -3.16 21.34
N ALA A 411 -0.73 -3.27 20.84
CA ALA A 411 -0.02 -4.54 20.69
C ALA A 411 0.72 -4.90 22.00
N PRO A 412 0.89 -6.19 22.35
CA PRO A 412 1.74 -6.58 23.46
C PRO A 412 3.17 -6.06 23.23
N ALA A 413 3.74 -5.45 24.26
CA ALA A 413 5.10 -4.93 24.18
C ALA A 413 6.09 -6.09 24.00
N ASP A 414 6.92 -6.01 22.96
CA ASP A 414 8.06 -6.88 22.74
C ASP A 414 9.30 -5.98 22.57
N PRO A 415 10.06 -5.74 23.65
CA PRO A 415 11.20 -4.83 23.62
C PRO A 415 12.33 -5.35 22.72
N VAL A 416 12.39 -6.67 22.43
CA VAL A 416 13.38 -7.26 21.52
C VAL A 416 13.03 -6.91 20.06
N VAL A 417 11.77 -7.11 19.67
CA VAL A 417 11.27 -6.73 18.34
C VAL A 417 11.32 -5.21 18.17
N ALA A 418 10.95 -4.44 19.20
CA ALA A 418 11.05 -2.99 19.19
C ALA A 418 12.50 -2.54 18.99
N HIS A 419 13.45 -3.12 19.72
CA HIS A 419 14.87 -2.79 19.55
C HIS A 419 15.37 -3.12 18.14
N ALA A 420 14.94 -4.25 17.55
CA ALA A 420 15.29 -4.61 16.18
C ALA A 420 14.78 -3.57 15.16
N TRP A 421 13.52 -3.16 15.25
CA TRP A 421 12.95 -2.12 14.39
C TRP A 421 13.57 -0.75 14.62
N MET A 422 13.87 -0.36 15.86
CA MET A 422 14.54 0.91 16.17
C MET A 422 15.96 0.93 15.61
N ASN A 423 16.68 -0.20 15.66
CA ASN A 423 17.99 -0.33 15.02
C ASN A 423 17.91 -0.15 13.50
N LEU A 424 16.94 -0.79 12.85
CA LEU A 424 16.70 -0.64 11.41
C LEU A 424 16.38 0.81 11.06
N ALA A 425 15.44 1.44 11.78
CA ALA A 425 15.06 2.82 11.57
C ALA A 425 16.24 3.79 11.76
N ASN A 426 17.05 3.59 12.79
CA ASN A 426 18.26 4.38 13.04
C ASN A 426 19.29 4.20 11.92
N ALA A 427 19.55 2.96 11.49
CA ALA A 427 20.47 2.67 10.39
C ALA A 427 20.00 3.29 9.07
N ALA A 428 18.68 3.39 8.85
CA ALA A 428 18.06 4.07 7.72
C ALA A 428 17.97 5.61 7.88
N GLY A 429 18.52 6.19 8.95
CA GLY A 429 18.62 7.63 9.16
C GLY A 429 17.52 8.27 10.02
N ASN A 430 16.73 7.50 10.77
CA ASN A 430 15.75 8.04 11.71
C ASN A 430 16.41 8.45 13.04
N GLU A 431 16.68 9.75 13.21
CA GLU A 431 17.31 10.27 14.43
C GLU A 431 16.50 10.04 15.72
N ARG A 432 15.16 10.00 15.62
CA ARG A 432 14.30 9.74 16.79
C ARG A 432 14.49 8.32 17.29
N ALA A 433 14.65 7.36 16.38
CA ALA A 433 14.93 5.97 16.70
C ALA A 433 16.28 5.83 17.44
N ALA A 434 17.30 6.60 17.04
CA ALA A 434 18.63 6.58 17.67
C ALA A 434 18.57 6.80 19.19
N SER A 435 17.71 7.72 19.64
CA SER A 435 17.52 8.02 21.06
C SER A 435 16.83 6.90 21.84
N LEU A 436 16.04 6.05 21.17
CA LEU A 436 15.29 4.95 21.77
C LEU A 436 16.09 3.64 21.78
N VAL A 437 16.95 3.40 20.79
CA VAL A 437 17.82 2.20 20.73
C VAL A 437 18.55 1.99 22.06
N GLY A 438 19.27 3.01 22.54
CA GLY A 438 20.02 2.91 23.80
C GLY A 438 19.15 2.72 25.04
N LYS A 439 17.95 3.32 25.07
CA LYS A 439 17.01 3.19 26.20
C LYS A 439 16.41 1.80 26.28
N ILE A 440 16.03 1.22 25.14
CA ILE A 440 15.50 -0.14 25.08
C ILE A 440 16.61 -1.14 25.41
N ALA A 441 17.83 -0.93 24.90
CA ALA A 441 18.98 -1.80 25.18
C ALA A 441 19.29 -1.92 26.69
N GLN A 442 19.10 -0.85 27.47
CA GLN A 442 19.28 -0.87 28.93
C GLN A 442 18.28 -1.79 29.67
N GLN A 443 17.16 -2.13 29.03
CA GLN A 443 16.11 -2.98 29.59
C GLN A 443 16.21 -4.43 29.10
N LEU A 444 17.10 -4.72 28.15
CA LEU A 444 17.28 -6.04 27.57
C LEU A 444 18.47 -6.76 28.20
N THR A 445 18.37 -8.07 28.34
CA THR A 445 19.52 -8.91 28.64
C THR A 445 20.49 -8.96 27.46
N THR A 446 21.74 -9.36 27.69
CA THR A 446 22.73 -9.56 26.63
C THR A 446 22.25 -10.55 25.56
N HIS A 447 21.52 -11.59 25.96
CA HIS A 447 20.94 -12.56 25.04
C HIS A 447 19.88 -11.92 24.14
N GLU A 448 18.91 -11.23 24.74
CA GLU A 448 17.84 -10.53 24.03
C GLU A 448 18.34 -9.41 23.12
N LEU A 449 19.41 -8.72 23.52
CA LEU A 449 20.05 -7.70 22.68
C LEU A 449 20.69 -8.32 21.44
N ASN A 450 21.39 -9.45 21.59
CA ASN A 450 21.98 -10.19 20.46
C ASN A 450 20.92 -10.77 19.52
N GLU A 451 19.79 -11.23 20.09
CA GLU A 451 18.63 -11.68 19.33
C GLU A 451 18.04 -10.53 18.50
N ALA A 452 17.76 -9.38 19.12
CA ALA A 452 17.25 -8.18 18.44
C ALA A 452 18.18 -7.72 17.30
N GLN A 453 19.50 -7.75 17.52
CA GLN A 453 20.48 -7.42 16.48
C GLN A 453 20.46 -8.43 15.33
N THR A 454 20.26 -9.71 15.60
CA THR A 454 20.18 -10.75 14.57
C THR A 454 18.92 -10.60 13.73
N LEU A 455 17.77 -10.40 14.38
CA LEU A 455 16.49 -10.10 13.70
C LEU A 455 16.60 -8.88 12.78
N ALA A 456 17.26 -7.81 13.23
CA ALA A 456 17.50 -6.64 12.40
C ALA A 456 18.43 -6.93 11.20
N ARG A 457 19.47 -7.77 11.37
CA ARG A 457 20.40 -8.13 10.28
C ARG A 457 19.77 -9.01 9.21
N GLU A 458 18.87 -9.90 9.61
CA GLU A 458 18.21 -10.87 8.71
C GLU A 458 16.94 -10.32 8.05
N TRP A 459 16.48 -9.15 8.52
CA TRP A 459 15.27 -8.52 8.03
C TRP A 459 15.34 -8.20 6.54
N GLN A 460 14.20 -8.40 5.86
CA GLN A 460 14.02 -8.08 4.44
C GLN A 460 12.89 -7.05 4.28
N PRO A 461 13.00 -6.10 3.33
CA PRO A 461 11.95 -5.12 3.08
C PRO A 461 10.57 -5.75 2.85
N GLY A 462 9.53 -5.16 3.43
CA GLY A 462 8.16 -5.69 3.34
C GLY A 462 7.84 -6.86 4.27
N LYS A 463 8.84 -7.43 4.95
CA LYS A 463 8.65 -8.53 5.91
C LYS A 463 8.51 -8.00 7.32
N ASP A 464 7.66 -8.69 8.09
CA ASP A 464 7.51 -8.43 9.52
C ASP A 464 8.62 -9.11 10.31
N ILE A 465 8.99 -8.53 11.46
CA ILE A 465 9.89 -9.16 12.43
C ILE A 465 9.02 -9.87 13.44
N VAL A 466 9.06 -11.21 13.40
CA VAL A 466 8.33 -12.07 14.33
C VAL A 466 9.34 -12.91 15.09
N ARG A 467 9.30 -12.87 16.43
CA ARG A 467 10.08 -13.80 17.25
C ARG A 467 9.41 -15.17 17.21
N HIS A 468 10.09 -16.16 16.65
CA HIS A 468 9.78 -17.55 16.94
C HIS A 468 10.38 -17.86 18.32
N GLN A 469 9.57 -18.19 19.32
CA GLN A 469 10.10 -18.69 20.60
C GLN A 469 10.87 -19.99 20.34
N GLN A 470 12.17 -19.88 20.16
CA GLN A 470 13.10 -20.99 20.28
C GLN A 470 13.17 -21.33 21.77
N LEU A 471 12.70 -22.54 22.12
CA LEU A 471 12.96 -23.16 23.40
C LEU A 471 14.46 -23.10 23.68
N ALA A 472 14.83 -22.37 24.72
CA ALA A 472 16.20 -22.20 25.16
C ALA A 472 16.85 -23.59 25.36
N GLY A 473 17.85 -23.90 24.54
CA GLY A 473 18.73 -25.04 24.74
C GLY A 473 19.62 -24.79 25.96
N GLY A 474 19.17 -25.24 27.13
CA GLY A 474 20.00 -25.34 28.33
C GLY A 474 20.89 -26.58 28.27
N SER A 475 22.20 -26.38 28.37
CA SER A 475 23.18 -27.43 28.64
C SER A 475 22.78 -28.21 29.90
N ALA A 476 22.83 -29.52 29.77
CA ALA A 476 22.53 -30.53 30.77
C ALA A 476 23.02 -30.19 32.18
N ARG A 477 22.09 -30.28 33.15
CA ARG A 477 22.29 -31.07 34.38
C ARG A 477 20.95 -31.56 34.88
N GLN A 478 20.96 -32.86 35.20
CA GLN A 478 19.84 -33.69 35.58
C GLN A 478 19.12 -33.12 36.81
N ASP A 479 17.79 -33.05 36.74
CA ASP A 479 16.98 -33.50 37.87
C ASP A 479 15.68 -34.11 37.37
N GLN A 480 15.38 -35.29 37.91
CA GLN A 480 14.23 -36.11 37.54
C GLN A 480 12.95 -35.57 38.20
N GLY A 481 11.95 -35.26 37.39
CA GLY A 481 10.57 -34.99 37.81
C GLY A 481 9.63 -35.18 36.63
N SER A 482 8.72 -36.14 36.76
CA SER A 482 7.93 -36.73 35.68
C SER A 482 6.99 -35.77 34.94
N SER A 483 6.86 -36.04 33.65
CA SER A 483 6.03 -35.39 32.63
C SER A 483 4.52 -35.36 32.86
N ALA A 484 3.89 -34.23 32.52
CA ALA A 484 2.58 -34.18 31.88
C ALA A 484 2.68 -33.26 30.64
N ALA A 485 2.26 -33.76 29.48
CA ALA A 485 2.54 -33.22 28.15
C ALA A 485 2.05 -31.77 27.94
N GLY A 486 2.92 -30.91 27.38
CA GLY A 486 2.61 -29.51 27.10
C GLY A 486 1.72 -29.35 25.87
N LEU A 487 0.45 -29.04 26.08
CA LEU A 487 -0.44 -28.55 25.03
C LEU A 487 -0.18 -27.05 24.79
N THR A 488 -0.30 -26.60 23.54
CA THR A 488 -0.11 -25.20 23.13
C THR A 488 -1.44 -24.55 22.72
N LEU A 489 -1.66 -23.29 23.07
CA LEU A 489 -2.88 -22.57 22.72
C LEU A 489 -2.91 -22.32 21.20
N ALA A 490 -3.85 -22.97 20.51
CA ALA A 490 -3.99 -22.92 19.06
C ALA A 490 -4.99 -21.85 18.58
N MET A 491 -6.06 -21.61 19.35
CA MET A 491 -7.09 -20.64 18.98
C MET A 491 -7.93 -20.23 20.20
N THR A 492 -8.45 -19.00 20.16
CA THR A 492 -9.45 -18.49 21.10
C THR A 492 -10.77 -18.24 20.39
N GLY A 493 -11.89 -18.36 21.11
CA GLY A 493 -13.21 -18.05 20.60
C GLY A 493 -14.19 -17.72 21.71
N THR A 494 -15.45 -17.56 21.34
CA THR A 494 -16.56 -17.28 22.25
C THR A 494 -17.59 -18.40 22.15
N GLY A 495 -18.26 -18.72 23.25
CA GLY A 495 -19.45 -19.58 23.23
C GLY A 495 -20.53 -19.03 24.16
N ALA A 496 -21.78 -19.46 23.95
CA ALA A 496 -22.91 -19.13 24.82
C ALA A 496 -23.47 -20.40 25.46
N VAL A 497 -23.65 -20.39 26.78
CA VAL A 497 -24.35 -21.46 27.49
C VAL A 497 -25.84 -21.37 27.19
N ILE A 498 -26.45 -22.43 26.66
CA ILE A 498 -27.83 -22.45 26.13
C ILE A 498 -28.83 -23.23 26.99
N ASN A 499 -28.37 -23.85 28.09
CA ASN A 499 -29.22 -24.56 29.03
C ASN A 499 -28.59 -24.64 30.43
N ARG A 500 -29.38 -25.09 31.41
CA ARG A 500 -28.92 -25.26 32.80
C ARG A 500 -27.92 -26.41 33.00
N SER A 501 -27.84 -27.33 32.05
CA SER A 501 -26.90 -28.47 32.07
C SER A 501 -25.48 -28.09 31.65
N GLY A 502 -25.26 -26.84 31.22
CA GLY A 502 -23.92 -26.35 30.84
C GLY A 502 -23.53 -26.69 29.40
N ASN A 503 -24.48 -26.83 28.48
CA ASN A 503 -24.15 -26.96 27.06
C ASN A 503 -23.82 -25.58 26.47
N VAL A 504 -22.67 -25.48 25.78
CA VAL A 504 -22.16 -24.25 25.17
C VAL A 504 -22.26 -24.34 23.67
N LEU A 505 -23.00 -23.44 23.04
CA LEU A 505 -23.06 -23.25 21.59
C LEU A 505 -21.91 -22.35 21.13
N THR A 506 -21.18 -22.76 20.09
CA THR A 506 -20.05 -22.02 19.50
C THR A 506 -19.87 -22.37 18.02
N SER A 507 -18.81 -21.85 17.39
CA SER A 507 -18.43 -22.18 16.02
C SER A 507 -17.58 -23.44 15.94
N ALA A 508 -17.79 -24.26 14.90
CA ALA A 508 -17.05 -25.51 14.74
C ALA A 508 -15.55 -25.28 14.52
N HIS A 509 -15.16 -24.25 13.78
CA HIS A 509 -13.75 -23.96 13.54
C HIS A 509 -12.99 -23.70 14.84
N VAL A 510 -13.60 -23.00 15.82
CA VAL A 510 -13.02 -22.68 17.13
C VAL A 510 -12.51 -23.93 17.87
N VAL A 511 -13.20 -25.06 17.69
CA VAL A 511 -12.95 -26.32 18.41
C VAL A 511 -12.33 -27.41 17.53
N THR A 512 -12.07 -27.12 16.26
CA THR A 512 -11.60 -28.13 15.29
C THR A 512 -10.14 -28.53 15.51
N GLY A 513 -9.95 -29.82 15.83
CA GLY A 513 -8.63 -30.43 16.01
C GLY A 513 -7.96 -30.07 17.33
N CYS A 514 -8.69 -29.55 18.30
CA CYS A 514 -8.21 -29.34 19.66
C CYS A 514 -8.01 -30.68 20.36
N LYS A 515 -6.91 -30.83 21.08
CA LYS A 515 -6.70 -31.96 22.01
C LYS A 515 -7.36 -31.68 23.37
N ASP A 516 -7.48 -30.41 23.74
CA ASP A 516 -8.14 -29.96 24.96
C ASP A 516 -8.86 -28.63 24.69
N VAL A 517 -10.07 -28.47 25.24
CA VAL A 517 -10.86 -27.23 25.13
C VAL A 517 -11.12 -26.70 26.53
N ARG A 518 -10.60 -25.51 26.81
CA ARG A 518 -10.69 -24.86 28.11
C ARG A 518 -11.59 -23.65 28.06
N ILE A 519 -12.38 -23.46 29.09
CA ILE A 519 -13.07 -22.22 29.39
C ILE A 519 -12.21 -21.43 30.36
N THR A 520 -11.99 -20.14 30.14
CA THR A 520 -11.14 -19.33 31.05
C THR A 520 -11.92 -18.37 31.94
N SER A 521 -13.19 -18.14 31.65
CA SER A 521 -14.04 -17.18 32.35
C SER A 521 -15.47 -17.71 32.44
N PRO A 522 -15.78 -18.54 33.47
CA PRO A 522 -14.92 -19.06 34.54
C PRO A 522 -14.01 -20.22 34.09
N ARG A 523 -12.94 -20.52 34.84
CA ARG A 523 -12.03 -21.63 34.51
C ARG A 523 -12.72 -23.00 34.69
N THR A 524 -13.01 -23.68 33.59
CA THR A 524 -13.55 -25.05 33.60
C THR A 524 -13.17 -25.78 32.30
N SER A 525 -13.13 -27.11 32.32
CA SER A 525 -12.89 -27.92 31.13
C SER A 525 -14.19 -28.15 30.37
N ALA A 526 -14.10 -28.27 29.05
CA ALA A 526 -15.24 -28.52 28.18
C ALA A 526 -14.95 -29.70 27.25
N ALA A 527 -15.90 -30.64 27.16
CA ALA A 527 -15.83 -31.75 26.22
C ALA A 527 -16.64 -31.42 24.95
N LEU A 528 -16.11 -31.76 23.78
CA LEU A 528 -16.85 -31.63 22.52
C LEU A 528 -17.99 -32.67 22.47
N LEU A 529 -19.24 -32.20 22.42
CA LEU A 529 -20.41 -33.09 22.25
C LEU A 529 -20.66 -33.38 20.77
N VAL A 530 -20.75 -32.33 19.96
CA VAL A 530 -21.02 -32.44 18.53
C VAL A 530 -20.49 -31.23 17.77
N ALA A 531 -20.07 -31.43 16.52
CA ALA A 531 -19.70 -30.36 15.59
C ALA A 531 -20.25 -30.63 14.19
N ASP A 532 -20.81 -29.60 13.58
CA ASP A 532 -21.19 -29.53 12.18
C ASP A 532 -20.25 -28.54 11.47
N LYS A 533 -19.29 -29.10 10.73
CA LYS A 533 -18.32 -28.30 9.96
C LYS A 533 -18.95 -27.59 8.76
N ALA A 534 -20.08 -28.08 8.24
CA ALA A 534 -20.71 -27.50 7.05
C ALA A 534 -21.42 -26.19 7.39
N ASN A 535 -22.08 -26.14 8.55
CA ASN A 535 -22.75 -24.94 9.05
C ASN A 535 -21.93 -24.15 10.08
N ASP A 536 -20.68 -24.55 10.32
CA ASP A 536 -19.75 -23.97 11.31
C ASP A 536 -20.33 -23.85 12.73
N LEU A 537 -21.04 -24.89 13.20
CA LEU A 537 -21.63 -24.94 14.55
C LEU A 537 -21.02 -26.08 15.38
N ALA A 538 -20.83 -25.86 16.68
CA ALA A 538 -20.46 -26.90 17.63
C ALA A 538 -21.12 -26.69 18.98
N VAL A 539 -21.29 -27.80 19.72
CA VAL A 539 -21.75 -27.79 21.10
C VAL A 539 -20.70 -28.47 21.98
N LEU A 540 -20.33 -27.79 23.06
CA LEU A 540 -19.50 -28.32 24.12
C LEU A 540 -20.34 -28.62 25.38
N SER A 541 -19.91 -29.56 26.20
CA SER A 541 -20.46 -29.80 27.54
C SER A 541 -19.45 -29.36 28.59
N LEU A 542 -19.89 -28.52 29.53
CA LEU A 542 -19.07 -28.11 30.67
C LEU A 542 -19.15 -29.16 31.79
N GLU A 543 -18.01 -29.48 32.41
CA GLU A 543 -17.99 -30.39 33.57
C GLU A 543 -18.72 -29.80 34.79
N LYS A 544 -18.61 -28.47 34.98
CA LYS A 544 -19.27 -27.74 36.07
C LYS A 544 -19.73 -26.37 35.57
N TRP A 545 -21.01 -26.06 35.78
CA TRP A 545 -21.59 -24.76 35.47
C TRP A 545 -22.63 -24.34 36.51
N SER A 546 -22.49 -23.12 37.04
CA SER A 546 -23.43 -22.51 37.98
C SER A 546 -23.87 -21.11 37.57
N GLY A 547 -23.55 -20.70 36.33
CA GLY A 547 -23.93 -19.40 35.79
C GLY A 547 -25.32 -19.40 35.14
N GLY A 548 -25.64 -18.31 34.44
CA GLY A 548 -26.87 -18.18 33.67
C GLY A 548 -26.86 -19.04 32.39
N HIS A 549 -27.92 -18.93 31.62
CA HIS A 549 -27.97 -19.44 30.24
C HIS A 549 -28.73 -18.45 29.37
N ALA A 550 -28.43 -18.45 28.08
CA ALA A 550 -29.17 -17.70 27.08
C ALA A 550 -30.38 -18.50 26.60
N ASP A 551 -31.49 -17.81 26.39
CA ASP A 551 -32.63 -18.37 25.68
C ASP A 551 -32.47 -18.14 24.18
N LEU A 552 -32.85 -19.12 23.37
CA LEU A 552 -33.05 -18.89 21.94
C LEU A 552 -34.39 -18.20 21.73
N ASN A 553 -34.46 -17.31 20.73
CA ASN A 553 -35.72 -16.68 20.37
C ASN A 553 -36.76 -17.75 20.01
N ALA A 554 -37.93 -17.72 20.64
CA ALA A 554 -38.98 -18.69 20.42
C ALA A 554 -39.57 -18.59 19.00
N SER A 555 -39.62 -17.37 18.44
CA SER A 555 -39.94 -17.20 17.02
C SER A 555 -38.76 -17.66 16.17
N GLU A 556 -39.03 -18.37 15.07
CA GLU A 556 -37.99 -18.67 14.06
C GLU A 556 -37.78 -17.52 13.10
N THR A 557 -38.63 -16.50 13.16
CA THR A 557 -38.53 -15.29 12.33
C THR A 557 -37.63 -14.27 13.01
N VAL A 558 -36.57 -13.89 12.31
CA VAL A 558 -35.77 -12.68 12.55
C VAL A 558 -36.10 -11.68 11.44
N GLU A 559 -36.13 -10.39 11.76
CA GLU A 559 -36.51 -9.36 10.80
C GLU A 559 -35.29 -8.64 10.23
N GLN A 560 -35.31 -8.33 8.93
CA GLN A 560 -34.31 -7.45 8.34
C GLN A 560 -34.46 -6.06 8.96
N GLY A 561 -33.36 -5.47 9.44
CA GLY A 561 -33.34 -4.23 10.19
C GLY A 561 -33.49 -4.40 11.71
N GLU A 562 -33.69 -5.62 12.22
CA GLU A 562 -33.73 -5.88 13.67
C GLU A 562 -32.39 -5.48 14.31
N GLU A 563 -32.46 -4.72 15.41
CA GLU A 563 -31.30 -4.29 16.18
C GLU A 563 -30.72 -5.48 16.96
N ILE A 564 -29.43 -5.69 16.78
CA ILE A 564 -28.70 -6.82 17.35
C ILE A 564 -27.45 -6.37 18.11
N VAL A 565 -27.03 -7.24 19.00
CA VAL A 565 -25.85 -7.11 19.83
C VAL A 565 -25.00 -8.36 19.67
N VAL A 566 -23.73 -8.17 19.37
CA VAL A 566 -22.73 -9.24 19.43
C VAL A 566 -21.91 -9.05 20.70
N TYR A 567 -21.89 -10.08 21.53
CA TYR A 567 -21.10 -10.10 22.75
C TYR A 567 -20.08 -11.25 22.69
N GLY A 568 -18.82 -10.96 23.01
CA GLY A 568 -17.77 -11.97 22.97
C GLY A 568 -16.42 -11.50 23.48
N PHE A 569 -15.39 -12.32 23.31
CA PHE A 569 -14.05 -12.10 23.83
C PHE A 569 -13.06 -11.90 22.67
N PRO A 570 -12.97 -10.70 22.08
CA PRO A 570 -12.00 -10.42 21.04
C PRO A 570 -10.58 -10.51 21.61
N LEU A 571 -9.62 -10.96 20.80
CA LEU A 571 -8.17 -10.85 21.07
C LEU A 571 -7.61 -11.49 22.38
N GLY A 572 -8.27 -12.51 22.95
CA GLY A 572 -7.66 -13.37 23.97
C GLY A 572 -7.31 -12.66 25.30
N GLU A 573 -6.12 -12.90 25.86
CA GLU A 573 -5.65 -12.39 27.17
C GLU A 573 -5.35 -10.87 27.20
N LEU A 574 -5.47 -10.17 26.06
CA LEU A 574 -5.11 -8.76 25.92
C LEU A 574 -6.24 -7.78 26.26
N LEU A 575 -7.44 -8.27 26.57
CA LEU A 575 -8.62 -7.47 26.92
C LEU A 575 -9.25 -7.94 28.23
N PRO A 576 -10.03 -7.08 28.92
CA PRO A 576 -10.59 -7.43 30.22
C PRO A 576 -11.45 -8.70 30.16
N SER A 577 -11.38 -9.50 31.22
CA SER A 577 -12.13 -10.76 31.38
C SER A 577 -13.66 -10.59 31.39
N SER A 578 -14.16 -9.35 31.27
CA SER A 578 -15.56 -8.95 31.24
C SER A 578 -16.18 -8.87 29.84
N GLY A 579 -15.48 -9.32 28.78
CA GLY A 579 -15.97 -9.37 27.39
C GLY A 579 -16.20 -7.99 26.73
N ASN A 580 -16.48 -8.00 25.43
CA ASN A 580 -16.76 -6.81 24.60
C ASN A 580 -18.16 -6.92 23.99
N ILE A 581 -18.83 -5.77 23.85
CA ILE A 581 -20.14 -5.61 23.22
C ILE A 581 -20.01 -4.75 21.96
N THR A 582 -20.54 -5.24 20.85
CA THR A 582 -20.70 -4.49 19.60
C THR A 582 -22.16 -4.51 19.16
N THR A 583 -22.63 -3.43 18.55
CA THR A 583 -24.04 -3.25 18.18
C THR A 583 -24.17 -3.06 16.67
N GLY A 584 -25.33 -3.40 16.12
CA GLY A 584 -25.63 -3.27 14.71
C GLY A 584 -27.04 -3.73 14.38
N VAL A 585 -27.30 -4.02 13.11
CA VAL A 585 -28.59 -4.54 12.63
C VAL A 585 -28.38 -5.79 11.76
N ILE A 586 -29.45 -6.57 11.59
CA ILE A 586 -29.52 -7.60 10.54
C ILE A 586 -29.71 -6.90 9.19
N SER A 587 -28.66 -6.84 8.37
CA SER A 587 -28.71 -6.18 7.06
C SER A 587 -29.33 -7.05 5.97
N SER A 588 -29.27 -8.39 6.09
CA SER A 588 -29.92 -9.34 5.17
C SER A 588 -30.23 -10.67 5.87
N LEU A 589 -31.35 -11.30 5.50
CA LEU A 589 -31.79 -12.62 5.97
C LEU A 589 -31.10 -13.80 5.27
N ALA A 590 -30.20 -13.52 4.33
CA ALA A 590 -29.40 -14.51 3.64
C ALA A 590 -27.94 -14.06 3.51
N GLY A 591 -27.02 -15.01 3.63
CA GLY A 591 -25.60 -14.81 3.38
C GLY A 591 -25.25 -14.74 1.89
N PHE A 592 -23.97 -14.89 1.59
CA PHE A 592 -23.47 -14.89 0.22
C PHE A 592 -24.13 -15.98 -0.65
N ALA A 593 -24.30 -15.70 -1.95
CA ALA A 593 -24.96 -16.59 -2.91
C ALA A 593 -26.37 -17.06 -2.49
N ASN A 594 -27.13 -16.21 -1.79
CA ASN A 594 -28.46 -16.52 -1.25
C ASN A 594 -28.47 -17.71 -0.27
N ASN A 595 -27.38 -17.92 0.48
CA ASN A 595 -27.33 -18.95 1.50
C ASN A 595 -28.24 -18.59 2.69
N ALA A 596 -29.41 -19.23 2.77
CA ALA A 596 -30.39 -19.06 3.85
C ALA A 596 -29.91 -19.59 5.22
N ALA A 597 -28.81 -20.36 5.26
CA ALA A 597 -28.22 -20.82 6.52
C ALA A 597 -27.49 -19.68 7.27
N MET A 598 -27.33 -18.52 6.65
CA MET A 598 -26.53 -17.40 7.15
C MET A 598 -27.33 -16.09 7.13
N LEU A 599 -26.98 -15.18 8.04
CA LEU A 599 -27.45 -13.80 8.12
C LEU A 599 -26.30 -12.85 7.80
N GLN A 600 -26.61 -11.70 7.19
CA GLN A 600 -25.68 -10.58 7.12
C GLN A 600 -26.00 -9.58 8.23
N ILE A 601 -24.96 -9.10 8.90
CA ILE A 601 -25.07 -8.15 10.00
C ILE A 601 -24.07 -7.01 9.83
N THR A 602 -24.41 -5.84 10.36
CA THR A 602 -23.52 -4.68 10.36
C THR A 602 -22.65 -4.57 11.61
N ALA A 603 -22.99 -5.30 12.68
CA ALA A 603 -22.24 -5.28 13.94
C ALA A 603 -20.78 -5.69 13.69
N PRO A 604 -19.79 -4.91 14.13
CA PRO A 604 -18.37 -5.24 13.94
C PRO A 604 -17.97 -6.57 14.58
N VAL A 605 -17.49 -7.52 13.76
CA VAL A 605 -16.98 -8.81 14.24
C VAL A 605 -15.46 -8.87 14.05
N GLN A 606 -14.74 -9.26 15.11
CA GLN A 606 -13.27 -9.42 15.15
C GLN A 606 -12.90 -10.87 15.52
N PRO A 607 -11.66 -11.32 15.26
CA PRO A 607 -11.15 -12.60 15.76
C PRO A 607 -11.32 -12.73 17.28
N GLY A 608 -11.89 -13.84 17.73
CA GLY A 608 -12.25 -14.10 19.13
C GLY A 608 -13.76 -13.97 19.42
N ASN A 609 -14.51 -13.17 18.66
CA ASN A 609 -15.99 -13.10 18.77
C ASN A 609 -16.69 -14.31 18.12
N SER A 610 -15.96 -15.13 17.38
CA SER A 610 -16.47 -16.29 16.67
C SER A 610 -17.04 -17.32 17.62
N GLY A 611 -18.23 -17.80 17.30
CA GLY A 611 -19.06 -18.63 18.16
C GLY A 611 -19.85 -17.87 19.22
N GLY A 612 -19.68 -16.54 19.31
CA GLY A 612 -20.45 -15.69 20.21
C GLY A 612 -21.91 -15.54 19.78
N PRO A 613 -22.83 -15.28 20.74
CA PRO A 613 -24.24 -15.12 20.43
C PRO A 613 -24.51 -13.78 19.75
N LEU A 614 -25.36 -13.82 18.73
CA LEU A 614 -26.07 -12.65 18.21
C LEU A 614 -27.36 -12.50 19.01
N LEU A 615 -27.46 -11.44 19.81
CA LEU A 615 -28.58 -11.20 20.73
C LEU A 615 -29.49 -10.08 20.21
N ASN A 616 -30.80 -10.26 20.33
CA ASN A 616 -31.75 -9.15 20.15
C ASN A 616 -31.90 -8.33 21.45
N ARG A 617 -32.70 -7.25 21.42
CA ARG A 617 -32.97 -6.39 22.59
C ARG A 617 -33.64 -7.10 23.77
N LYS A 618 -34.14 -8.32 23.59
CA LYS A 618 -34.75 -9.16 24.63
C LYS A 618 -33.75 -10.13 25.27
N ALA A 619 -32.46 -10.04 24.91
CA ALA A 619 -31.39 -10.96 25.30
C ALA A 619 -31.59 -12.40 24.80
N GLN A 620 -32.25 -12.56 23.65
CA GLN A 620 -32.48 -13.87 23.05
C GLN A 620 -31.50 -14.08 21.90
N ILE A 621 -30.99 -15.30 21.76
CA ILE A 621 -30.13 -15.67 20.63
C ILE A 621 -30.96 -15.71 19.35
N VAL A 622 -30.51 -14.94 18.36
CA VAL A 622 -31.05 -14.87 16.99
C VAL A 622 -30.06 -15.33 15.92
N GLY A 623 -28.85 -15.71 16.32
CA GLY A 623 -27.83 -16.31 15.45
C GLY A 623 -26.51 -16.55 16.19
N VAL A 624 -25.54 -17.17 15.51
CA VAL A 624 -24.18 -17.41 16.04
C VAL A 624 -23.15 -16.77 15.12
N VAL A 625 -22.27 -15.94 15.67
CA VAL A 625 -21.32 -15.14 14.88
C VAL A 625 -20.20 -16.00 14.29
N VAL A 626 -19.90 -15.81 13.00
CA VAL A 626 -18.79 -16.48 12.30
C VAL A 626 -17.64 -15.49 12.09
N SER A 627 -16.39 -15.96 12.09
CA SER A 627 -15.21 -15.11 11.90
C SER A 627 -15.13 -14.53 10.48
N LYS A 628 -14.45 -13.38 10.31
CA LYS A 628 -14.17 -12.70 9.02
C LYS A 628 -13.39 -13.55 7.99
N ALA A 629 -13.03 -14.81 8.28
CA ALA A 629 -12.32 -15.69 7.35
C ALA A 629 -13.08 -15.90 6.02
N ASP A 630 -14.41 -15.82 6.01
CA ASP A 630 -15.21 -15.92 4.78
C ASP A 630 -15.26 -14.60 3.97
N ALA A 631 -15.08 -13.44 4.62
CA ALA A 631 -14.91 -12.16 3.92
C ALA A 631 -13.59 -12.11 3.12
N VAL A 632 -12.55 -12.82 3.58
CA VAL A 632 -11.28 -12.99 2.85
C VAL A 632 -11.44 -13.87 1.61
N LYS A 633 -12.30 -14.90 1.66
CA LYS A 633 -12.65 -15.70 0.46
C LYS A 633 -13.44 -14.87 -0.55
N ILE A 634 -14.37 -14.04 -0.08
CA ILE A 634 -15.14 -13.11 -0.93
C ILE A 634 -14.21 -12.08 -1.58
N ALA A 635 -13.29 -11.48 -0.82
CA ALA A 635 -12.31 -10.52 -1.34
C ALA A 635 -11.37 -11.12 -2.40
N ARG A 636 -11.08 -12.43 -2.34
CA ARG A 636 -10.32 -13.16 -3.37
C ARG A 636 -11.11 -13.37 -4.67
N VAL A 637 -12.44 -13.40 -4.60
CA VAL A 637 -13.32 -13.63 -5.75
C VAL A 637 -13.79 -12.32 -6.39
N THR A 638 -14.15 -11.32 -5.58
CA THR A 638 -14.71 -10.05 -6.06
C THR A 638 -13.67 -8.94 -6.24
N GLY A 639 -12.49 -9.07 -5.64
CA GLY A 639 -11.45 -8.04 -5.65
C GLY A 639 -11.73 -6.85 -4.71
N ASP A 640 -12.86 -6.86 -4.01
CA ASP A 640 -13.31 -5.83 -3.06
C ASP A 640 -13.65 -6.46 -1.70
N ILE A 641 -13.24 -5.82 -0.60
CA ILE A 641 -13.63 -6.22 0.76
C ILE A 641 -14.94 -5.49 1.11
N PRO A 642 -16.06 -6.22 1.28
CA PRO A 642 -17.32 -5.61 1.69
C PRO A 642 -17.15 -4.86 3.02
N GLN A 643 -17.43 -3.56 3.01
CA GLN A 643 -17.40 -2.73 4.21
C GLN A 643 -18.69 -2.95 5.01
N ASN A 644 -18.59 -3.13 6.33
CA ASN A 644 -19.73 -3.32 7.24
C ASN A 644 -20.64 -4.53 6.92
N VAL A 645 -20.09 -5.56 6.27
CA VAL A 645 -20.78 -6.85 6.08
C VAL A 645 -20.05 -7.90 6.90
N ASN A 646 -20.68 -8.35 7.98
CA ASN A 646 -20.27 -9.51 8.76
C ASN A 646 -21.36 -10.58 8.67
N PHE A 647 -21.06 -11.80 9.12
CA PHE A 647 -21.96 -12.93 8.97
C PHE A 647 -22.21 -13.67 10.29
N ALA A 648 -23.40 -14.24 10.41
CA ALA A 648 -23.78 -15.13 11.50
C ALA A 648 -24.58 -16.31 10.94
N VAL A 649 -24.47 -17.48 11.56
CA VAL A 649 -25.36 -18.63 11.27
C VAL A 649 -26.77 -18.28 11.72
N SER A 650 -27.76 -18.55 10.87
CA SER A 650 -29.16 -18.17 11.09
C SER A 650 -29.81 -19.01 12.20
N LEU A 651 -30.74 -18.40 12.95
CA LEU A 651 -31.46 -19.11 14.03
C LEU A 651 -32.15 -20.41 13.58
N PRO A 652 -32.80 -20.50 12.40
CA PRO A 652 -33.37 -21.76 11.92
C PRO A 652 -32.32 -22.87 11.78
N THR A 653 -31.14 -22.53 11.26
CA THR A 653 -30.01 -23.47 11.12
C THR A 653 -29.50 -23.92 12.48
N VAL A 654 -29.36 -22.98 13.42
CA VAL A 654 -28.96 -23.29 14.80
C VAL A 654 -29.96 -24.23 15.47
N LYS A 655 -31.27 -23.96 15.39
CA LYS A 655 -32.31 -24.83 15.97
C LYS A 655 -32.34 -26.20 15.31
N SER A 656 -32.22 -26.26 13.98
CA SER A 656 -32.15 -27.52 13.23
C SER A 656 -30.98 -28.37 13.70
N PHE A 657 -29.79 -27.78 13.83
CA PHE A 657 -28.60 -28.44 14.34
C PHE A 657 -28.77 -28.95 15.78
N LEU A 658 -29.32 -28.14 16.69
CA LEU A 658 -29.55 -28.55 18.08
C LEU A 658 -30.57 -29.69 18.19
N ASN A 659 -31.68 -29.59 17.45
CA ASN A 659 -32.74 -30.60 17.44
C ASN A 659 -32.26 -31.93 16.85
N ALA A 660 -31.52 -31.89 15.74
CA ALA A 660 -30.96 -33.07 15.09
C ALA A 660 -29.99 -33.85 15.99
N ASN A 661 -29.35 -33.16 16.94
CA ASN A 661 -28.38 -33.75 17.88
C ASN A 661 -28.92 -33.90 19.29
N HIS A 662 -30.25 -33.77 19.48
CA HIS A 662 -30.93 -33.91 20.78
C HIS A 662 -30.35 -33.01 21.88
N VAL A 663 -29.83 -31.84 21.53
CA VAL A 663 -29.30 -30.85 22.47
C VAL A 663 -30.45 -29.97 22.95
N MET A 664 -30.84 -30.15 24.21
CA MET A 664 -31.88 -29.32 24.82
C MET A 664 -31.44 -27.86 24.94
N TYR A 665 -32.32 -26.93 24.63
CA TYR A 665 -32.11 -25.49 24.81
C TYR A 665 -33.36 -24.82 25.39
N SER A 666 -33.16 -23.70 26.09
CA SER A 666 -34.27 -22.91 26.61
C SER A 666 -34.79 -21.92 25.55
N THR A 667 -36.09 -21.67 25.58
CA THR A 667 -36.72 -20.57 24.81
C THR A 667 -37.60 -19.75 25.75
N SER A 668 -37.49 -18.43 25.70
CA SER A 668 -38.45 -17.56 26.38
C SER A 668 -39.63 -17.24 25.46
N ARG A 669 -40.84 -17.58 25.89
CA ARG A 669 -42.11 -17.06 25.33
C ARG A 669 -42.75 -16.13 26.34
N GLY A 670 -43.12 -14.93 25.91
CA GLY A 670 -43.97 -14.07 26.72
C GLY A 670 -44.12 -12.66 26.16
N MET A 671 -45.36 -12.17 26.19
CA MET A 671 -45.74 -10.78 25.92
C MET A 671 -45.13 -9.77 26.94
N LEU A 672 -44.42 -10.28 27.95
CA LEU A 672 -43.84 -9.55 29.09
C LEU A 672 -42.30 -9.43 29.05
N VAL A 673 -41.62 -9.96 28.02
CA VAL A 673 -40.16 -9.78 27.90
C VAL A 673 -39.87 -8.36 27.42
N ARG A 674 -39.55 -7.48 28.37
CA ARG A 674 -39.19 -6.09 28.10
C ARG A 674 -37.85 -6.02 27.38
N GLU A 675 -37.75 -5.10 26.42
CA GLU A 675 -36.48 -4.72 25.83
C GLU A 675 -35.53 -4.21 26.91
N LYS A 676 -34.26 -4.58 26.75
CA LYS A 676 -33.16 -4.22 27.63
C LYS A 676 -32.32 -3.14 26.98
N SER A 677 -31.66 -2.32 27.80
CA SER A 677 -30.63 -1.41 27.29
C SER A 677 -29.40 -2.22 26.86
N HIS A 678 -28.54 -1.61 26.04
CA HIS A 678 -27.25 -2.23 25.68
C HIS A 678 -26.39 -2.58 26.91
N ALA A 679 -26.44 -1.76 27.98
CA ALA A 679 -25.73 -2.00 29.23
C ALA A 679 -26.30 -3.21 30.00
N ASP A 680 -27.63 -3.36 30.03
CA ASP A 680 -28.29 -4.52 30.64
C ASP A 680 -28.01 -5.80 29.86
N LEU A 681 -27.95 -5.71 28.52
CA LEU A 681 -27.58 -6.84 27.66
C LEU A 681 -26.14 -7.27 27.92
N ALA A 682 -25.19 -6.33 28.00
CA ALA A 682 -23.80 -6.64 28.34
C ALA A 682 -23.67 -7.29 29.73
N SER A 683 -24.38 -6.76 30.73
CA SER A 683 -24.37 -7.29 32.10
C SER A 683 -24.96 -8.70 32.18
N LEU A 684 -26.04 -8.95 31.44
CA LEU A 684 -26.68 -10.25 31.39
C LEU A 684 -25.85 -11.27 30.59
N ALA A 685 -25.24 -10.85 29.47
CA ALA A 685 -24.38 -11.71 28.66
C ALA A 685 -23.17 -12.23 29.43
N GLN A 686 -22.58 -11.44 30.33
CA GLN A 686 -21.51 -11.88 31.23
C GLN A 686 -21.87 -13.12 32.08
N THR A 687 -23.17 -13.38 32.29
CA THR A 687 -23.61 -14.52 33.10
C THR A 687 -23.64 -15.84 32.33
N PHE A 688 -23.62 -15.82 30.99
CA PHE A 688 -23.79 -17.02 30.16
C PHE A 688 -22.85 -17.11 28.95
N VAL A 689 -22.15 -16.04 28.58
CA VAL A 689 -21.15 -16.06 27.50
C VAL A 689 -19.78 -16.37 28.08
N VAL A 690 -19.10 -17.32 27.46
CA VAL A 690 -17.84 -17.89 27.95
C VAL A 690 -16.74 -17.74 26.90
N LYS A 691 -15.50 -17.52 27.37
CA LYS A 691 -14.30 -17.52 26.54
C LYS A 691 -13.78 -18.94 26.36
N LEU A 692 -13.58 -19.36 25.11
CA LEU A 692 -13.07 -20.67 24.72
C LEU A 692 -11.60 -20.59 24.32
N GLU A 693 -10.84 -21.63 24.69
CA GLU A 693 -9.45 -21.82 24.32
C GLU A 693 -9.22 -23.24 23.81
N CYS A 694 -8.76 -23.35 22.57
CA CYS A 694 -8.39 -24.60 21.92
C CYS A 694 -6.90 -24.86 22.12
N TRP A 695 -6.55 -26.01 22.68
CA TRP A 695 -5.17 -26.40 22.94
C TRP A 695 -4.79 -27.65 22.13
N LYS A 696 -3.59 -27.68 21.55
CA LYS A 696 -3.10 -28.76 20.66
C LYS A 696 -1.72 -29.29 21.04
#